data_AF-A0AA38NXW0-F1
#
_entry.id   AF-A0AA38NXW0-F1
#
_cell.length_a   1.000
_cell.length_b   1.000
_cell.length_c   1.000
_cell.angle_alpha   90.00
_cell.angle_beta   90.00
_cell.angle_gamma   90.00
#
_symmetry.space_group_name_H-M   'P 1'
#
loop_
_entity.id
_entity.type
_entity.pdbx_description
1 polymer ?
#
loop_
_entity_poly.entity_id
_entity_poly.type
_entity_poly.pdbx_seq_one_letter_code
_entity_poly.pdbx_strand_id
1 'polypeptide(L)'
;MRMSGESIQDRSYRIALENMRYKACTPADIRFLNTLISTNIPNRPSAKLEPWRSAPIIVGENKYKDEINRLGTLRFASETKQKLHRFYSDDTIATIATTATSNTTKKVGYNKKSLINTISEELQKMLWELPTSSYDLNCPAILDLCLGLPVIIRHNFATELSITKGQKGTVYAWHTGQGNFGQQIIETLFVLLDDPPTDVKLEDLPLNVVPISRRKTSGYVALPDDTKICITRSQVDILPGFAMTAHASQGQSLTSNAVDLNTLNDHHGWYTALSRSRSANQTLILQGFDSSKITGGASGALRREYRELELLDELTSLRFANKLPSSVCGSTRKLLIETFLQWKGAQYLPSNIHCSIKSTPNDPYIIEQEPLPAWTTMDKKKFQALKESVVDSKQHIPSLEGNSTLPFVRSNKRDIDHLCNSKDILVMPPSKKLFWSENSCAFDAVFPILYQGWLELDESSYDCYSILTAVIDDFVKVKSNMISFNQARDSYRQALALRNPRQFTFGAYCSVTELLQDILHTNTPFIKCTLWCELNHNPRRQPHAIKHCNIPEIRETLSSSTAEWLSVNSPTIWSNVCHVCQGTLIKEYNIQFAPPFIVFPCESTPEMHIDENVVMKLDSGTVYRYTLKGVIYYSPFRQHFISRIISSQGLVYQHDGMANRGDPALECGSLHNMNLNTCQGATLTCVIYILSA
;
A
#
# COMPACT_ATOMS: atom_id res chain seq x y z
N MET A 1 -10.82 21.58 -16.32
CA MET A 1 -11.83 21.65 -15.24
C MET A 1 -13.12 22.24 -15.81
N ARG A 2 -14.28 21.64 -15.53
CA ARG A 2 -15.60 22.17 -15.94
C ARG A 2 -16.15 23.04 -14.79
N MET A 3 -15.67 24.27 -14.66
CA MET A 3 -16.28 25.27 -13.76
C MET A 3 -17.04 26.29 -14.60
N SER A 4 -18.30 26.55 -14.26
CA SER A 4 -19.22 27.46 -14.96
C SER A 4 -19.12 28.91 -14.49
N GLY A 5 -18.23 29.21 -13.54
CA GLY A 5 -18.08 30.54 -12.93
C GLY A 5 -16.89 31.33 -13.47
N GLU A 6 -17.16 32.54 -13.97
CA GLU A 6 -16.16 33.55 -14.37
C GLU A 6 -15.76 34.49 -13.21
N SER A 7 -16.27 34.27 -12.00
CA SER A 7 -16.00 35.15 -10.86
C SER A 7 -14.52 35.15 -10.45
N ILE A 8 -14.08 36.22 -9.80
CA ILE A 8 -12.71 36.33 -9.26
C ILE A 8 -12.44 35.19 -8.26
N GLN A 9 -13.43 34.83 -7.43
CA GLN A 9 -13.31 33.74 -6.46
C GLN A 9 -13.18 32.38 -7.15
N ASP A 10 -13.96 32.12 -8.20
CA ASP A 10 -13.85 30.86 -8.96
C ASP A 10 -12.51 30.77 -9.69
N ARG A 11 -11.95 31.90 -10.14
CA ARG A 11 -10.60 31.94 -10.71
C ARG A 11 -9.54 31.61 -9.67
N SER A 12 -9.61 32.23 -8.48
CA SER A 12 -8.72 31.90 -7.36
C SER A 12 -8.84 30.44 -6.96
N TYR A 13 -10.07 29.90 -6.93
CA TYR A 13 -10.30 28.50 -6.60
C TYR A 13 -9.70 27.54 -7.63
N ARG A 14 -9.84 27.87 -8.92
CA ARG A 14 -9.23 27.10 -10.01
C ARG A 14 -7.71 27.02 -9.86
N ILE A 15 -7.09 28.18 -9.65
CA ILE A 15 -5.64 28.29 -9.48
C ILE A 15 -5.20 27.49 -8.25
N ALA A 16 -5.93 27.61 -7.12
CA ALA A 16 -5.66 26.83 -5.93
C ALA A 16 -5.77 25.32 -6.18
N LEU A 17 -6.79 24.85 -6.91
CA LEU A 17 -6.94 23.44 -7.27
C LEU A 17 -5.85 22.94 -8.23
N GLU A 18 -5.47 23.76 -9.23
CA GLU A 18 -4.39 23.46 -10.16
C GLU A 18 -3.05 23.31 -9.42
N ASN A 19 -2.72 24.27 -8.56
CA ASN A 19 -1.53 24.21 -7.72
C ASN A 19 -1.59 23.02 -6.75
N MET A 20 -2.74 22.76 -6.14
CA MET A 20 -2.95 21.65 -5.19
C MET A 20 -2.72 20.29 -5.83
N ARG A 21 -3.10 20.11 -7.10
CA ARG A 21 -2.86 18.88 -7.87
C ARG A 21 -1.37 18.51 -7.87
N TYR A 22 -0.49 19.50 -7.87
CA TYR A 22 0.97 19.33 -7.88
C TYR A 22 1.62 19.61 -6.52
N LYS A 23 0.84 19.68 -5.44
CA LYS A 23 1.30 20.03 -4.08
C LYS A 23 2.10 21.36 -4.05
N ALA A 24 1.68 22.31 -4.87
CA ALA A 24 2.39 23.56 -5.15
C ALA A 24 1.57 24.79 -4.75
N CYS A 25 0.63 24.67 -3.80
CA CYS A 25 -0.18 25.80 -3.35
C CYS A 25 0.71 26.94 -2.82
N THR A 26 0.39 28.14 -3.26
CA THR A 26 1.06 29.37 -2.85
C THR A 26 0.44 29.93 -1.56
N PRO A 27 1.10 30.88 -0.87
CA PRO A 27 0.49 31.60 0.24
C PRO A 27 -0.82 32.30 -0.13
N ALA A 28 -1.00 32.71 -1.39
CA ALA A 28 -2.25 33.30 -1.87
C ALA A 28 -3.37 32.25 -1.95
N ASP A 29 -3.06 31.04 -2.44
CA ASP A 29 -4.01 29.93 -2.49
C ASP A 29 -4.46 29.53 -1.09
N ILE A 30 -3.52 29.43 -0.14
CA ILE A 30 -3.82 29.09 1.26
C ILE A 30 -4.71 30.15 1.90
N ARG A 31 -4.39 31.44 1.71
CA ARG A 31 -5.26 32.53 2.20
C ARG A 31 -6.66 32.44 1.61
N PHE A 32 -6.77 32.14 0.32
CA PHE A 32 -8.06 31.96 -0.34
C PHE A 32 -8.83 30.76 0.22
N LEU A 33 -8.21 29.59 0.35
CA LEU A 33 -8.84 28.39 0.91
C LEU A 33 -9.30 28.61 2.37
N ASN A 34 -8.55 29.37 3.16
CA ASN A 34 -8.99 29.76 4.51
C ASN A 34 -10.30 30.58 4.52
N THR A 35 -10.64 31.27 3.43
CA THR A 35 -11.94 31.97 3.33
C THR A 35 -13.13 31.02 3.14
N LEU A 36 -12.87 29.79 2.73
CA LEU A 36 -13.89 28.75 2.54
C LEU A 36 -14.17 27.95 3.83
N ILE A 37 -13.47 28.25 4.93
CA ILE A 37 -13.67 27.57 6.21
C ILE A 37 -15.03 27.97 6.80
N SER A 38 -15.80 26.97 7.22
CA SER A 38 -17.07 27.12 7.90
C SER A 38 -16.89 27.91 9.20
N THR A 39 -17.75 28.91 9.42
CA THR A 39 -17.74 29.70 10.65
C THR A 39 -19.16 29.88 11.22
N ASN A 40 -19.26 30.26 12.49
CA ASN A 40 -20.53 30.71 13.09
C ASN A 40 -20.68 32.24 13.02
N ILE A 41 -19.80 32.94 12.30
CA ILE A 41 -19.83 34.40 12.18
C ILE A 41 -20.99 34.75 11.22
N PRO A 42 -21.87 35.72 11.57
CA PRO A 42 -22.94 36.17 10.68
C PRO A 42 -22.43 36.56 9.29
N ASN A 43 -23.21 36.25 8.25
CA ASN A 43 -22.89 36.50 6.83
C ASN A 43 -21.65 35.77 6.28
N ARG A 44 -21.18 34.70 6.95
CA ARG A 44 -20.18 33.78 6.40
C ARG A 44 -20.76 32.37 6.17
N PRO A 45 -20.20 31.59 5.24
CA PRO A 45 -20.61 30.21 5.02
C PRO A 45 -20.52 29.38 6.30
N SER A 46 -21.54 28.57 6.55
CA SER A 46 -21.65 27.74 7.74
C SER A 46 -22.28 26.41 7.39
N ALA A 47 -21.70 25.31 7.89
CA ALA A 47 -22.27 23.97 7.74
C ALA A 47 -23.68 23.83 8.35
N LYS A 48 -24.10 24.79 9.20
CA LYS A 48 -25.43 24.84 9.82
C LYS A 48 -26.51 25.40 8.91
N LEU A 49 -26.15 26.10 7.83
CA LEU A 49 -27.07 26.81 6.94
C LEU A 49 -27.21 26.08 5.62
N GLU A 50 -28.33 26.30 4.92
CA GLU A 50 -28.48 25.87 3.53
C GLU A 50 -27.45 26.61 2.63
N PRO A 51 -26.92 25.96 1.58
CA PRO A 51 -27.27 24.62 1.10
C PRO A 51 -26.46 23.48 1.75
N TRP A 52 -25.52 23.78 2.66
CA TRP A 52 -24.60 22.76 3.21
C TRP A 52 -25.24 21.88 4.28
N ARG A 53 -26.35 22.35 4.87
CA ARG A 53 -26.97 21.69 6.02
C ARG A 53 -27.38 20.25 5.73
N SER A 54 -27.90 20.00 4.54
CA SER A 54 -28.33 18.67 4.07
C SER A 54 -27.40 18.07 3.01
N ALA A 55 -26.35 18.80 2.63
CA ALA A 55 -25.37 18.32 1.65
C ALA A 55 -24.45 17.24 2.26
N PRO A 56 -23.99 16.28 1.45
CA PRO A 56 -23.03 15.29 1.90
C PRO A 56 -21.69 15.92 2.23
N ILE A 57 -21.13 15.56 3.37
CA ILE A 57 -19.77 15.90 3.79
C ILE A 57 -18.81 14.85 3.22
N ILE A 58 -17.78 15.29 2.51
CA ILE A 58 -16.71 14.42 2.02
C ILE A 58 -15.66 14.23 3.13
N VAL A 59 -15.35 12.97 3.43
CA VAL A 59 -14.34 12.55 4.41
C VAL A 59 -13.37 11.51 3.83
N GLY A 60 -12.25 11.23 4.49
CA GLY A 60 -11.28 10.25 4.01
C GLY A 60 -11.58 8.80 4.40
N GLU A 61 -12.10 8.55 5.61
CA GLU A 61 -12.31 7.19 6.12
C GLU A 61 -13.79 6.86 6.36
N ASN A 62 -14.13 5.56 6.28
CA ASN A 62 -15.50 5.09 6.50
C ASN A 62 -15.99 5.34 7.93
N LYS A 63 -15.13 5.31 8.95
CA LYS A 63 -15.53 5.55 10.35
C LYS A 63 -16.13 6.95 10.56
N TYR A 64 -15.52 7.97 9.95
CA TYR A 64 -16.05 9.34 10.00
C TYR A 64 -17.35 9.46 9.21
N LYS A 65 -17.42 8.82 8.04
CA LYS A 65 -18.62 8.79 7.19
C LYS A 65 -19.80 8.17 7.94
N ASP A 66 -19.58 7.03 8.59
CA ASP A 66 -20.61 6.31 9.35
C ASP A 66 -21.13 7.16 10.52
N GLU A 67 -20.23 7.78 11.28
CA GLU A 67 -20.63 8.62 12.43
C GLU A 67 -21.35 9.90 12.00
N ILE A 68 -20.88 10.58 10.95
CA ILE A 68 -21.57 11.76 10.40
C ILE A 68 -22.95 11.37 9.85
N ASN A 69 -23.06 10.23 9.18
CA ASN A 69 -24.35 9.72 8.72
C ASN A 69 -25.30 9.43 9.88
N ARG A 70 -24.82 8.79 10.96
CA ARG A 70 -25.61 8.54 12.17
C ARG A 70 -26.12 9.84 12.79
N LEU A 71 -25.23 10.81 13.01
CA LEU A 71 -25.58 12.12 13.56
C LEU A 71 -26.52 12.91 12.64
N GLY A 72 -26.28 12.87 11.33
CA GLY A 72 -27.12 13.50 10.31
C GLY A 72 -28.54 12.95 10.30
N THR A 73 -28.68 11.63 10.43
CA THR A 73 -29.99 10.94 10.54
C THR A 73 -30.76 11.36 11.78
N LEU A 74 -30.11 11.33 12.96
CA LEU A 74 -30.72 11.74 14.23
C LEU A 74 -31.21 13.19 14.18
N ARG A 75 -30.36 14.07 13.65
CA ARG A 75 -30.63 15.49 13.47
C ARG A 75 -31.78 15.74 12.51
N PHE A 76 -31.80 15.09 11.34
CA PHE A 76 -32.86 15.25 10.34
C PHE A 76 -34.23 14.85 10.89
N ALA A 77 -34.30 13.74 11.62
CA ALA A 77 -35.53 13.30 12.26
C ALA A 77 -36.03 14.30 13.31
N SER A 78 -35.12 14.83 14.14
CA SER A 78 -35.44 15.85 15.14
C SER A 78 -36.00 17.12 14.51
N GLU A 79 -35.34 17.62 13.46
CA GLU A 79 -35.74 18.86 12.77
C GLU A 79 -37.04 18.72 11.99
N THR A 80 -37.27 17.56 11.38
CA THR A 80 -38.53 17.26 10.69
C THR A 80 -39.63 16.77 11.63
N LYS A 81 -39.35 16.65 12.93
CA LYS A 81 -40.26 16.11 13.97
C LYS A 81 -40.81 14.72 13.61
N GLN A 82 -40.00 13.90 12.96
CA GLN A 82 -40.33 12.54 12.57
C GLN A 82 -39.70 11.51 13.53
N LYS A 83 -40.35 10.36 13.66
CA LYS A 83 -39.77 9.21 14.37
C LYS A 83 -38.82 8.47 13.41
N LEU A 84 -37.64 8.09 13.91
CA LEU A 84 -36.78 7.14 13.20
C LEU A 84 -37.33 5.73 13.35
N HIS A 85 -37.47 5.06 12.22
CA HIS A 85 -37.78 3.64 12.14
C HIS A 85 -36.48 2.87 11.98
N ARG A 86 -36.26 1.92 12.89
CA ARG A 86 -35.07 1.10 12.94
C ARG A 86 -35.30 -0.22 12.23
N PHE A 87 -34.52 -0.46 11.19
CA PHE A 87 -34.60 -1.68 10.40
C PHE A 87 -33.31 -2.47 10.52
N TYR A 88 -33.44 -3.74 10.91
CA TYR A 88 -32.31 -4.61 11.18
C TYR A 88 -31.97 -5.43 9.94
N SER A 89 -30.72 -5.85 9.82
CA SER A 89 -30.32 -6.86 8.84
C SER A 89 -30.74 -8.24 9.32
N ASP A 90 -30.84 -9.16 8.38
CA ASP A 90 -31.02 -10.58 8.67
C ASP A 90 -29.74 -11.32 8.27
N ASP A 91 -28.92 -11.64 9.25
CA ASP A 91 -27.61 -12.25 9.03
C ASP A 91 -27.69 -13.78 9.16
N THR A 92 -26.84 -14.47 8.42
CA THR A 92 -26.72 -15.94 8.41
C THR A 92 -25.26 -16.35 8.29
N ILE A 93 -24.88 -17.50 8.83
CA ILE A 93 -23.54 -18.08 8.67
C ILE A 93 -23.64 -19.38 7.87
N ALA A 94 -22.70 -19.62 6.97
CA ALA A 94 -22.65 -20.87 6.21
C ALA A 94 -22.20 -22.04 7.09
N THR A 95 -23.05 -23.06 7.21
CA THR A 95 -22.84 -24.26 8.04
C THR A 95 -21.86 -25.25 7.39
N ILE A 96 -21.07 -25.97 8.21
CA ILE A 96 -20.43 -27.20 7.78
C ILE A 96 -21.51 -28.30 7.72
N ALA A 97 -21.83 -28.79 6.52
CA ALA A 97 -22.62 -30.01 6.41
C ALA A 97 -21.77 -31.20 6.91
N THR A 98 -21.98 -31.63 8.15
CA THR A 98 -21.52 -32.92 8.66
C THR A 98 -22.52 -34.00 8.27
N THR A 99 -22.39 -34.54 7.06
CA THR A 99 -22.76 -35.93 6.76
C THR A 99 -21.99 -36.44 5.55
N ALA A 100 -21.19 -37.48 5.79
CA ALA A 100 -20.58 -38.30 4.77
C ALA A 100 -21.66 -39.13 4.06
N THR A 101 -21.73 -39.08 2.73
CA THR A 101 -21.70 -40.25 1.82
C THR A 101 -22.00 -39.81 0.37
N SER A 102 -21.28 -40.45 -0.55
CA SER A 102 -21.52 -40.60 -1.99
C SER A 102 -20.52 -39.90 -2.92
N ASN A 103 -19.77 -40.77 -3.58
CA ASN A 103 -18.84 -40.50 -4.66
C ASN A 103 -19.52 -39.76 -5.80
N THR A 104 -19.25 -38.46 -5.94
CA THR A 104 -19.18 -37.83 -7.26
C THR A 104 -18.15 -36.69 -7.22
N THR A 105 -17.18 -36.79 -8.12
CA THR A 105 -16.13 -35.81 -8.38
C THR A 105 -16.74 -34.54 -8.98
N LYS A 106 -17.18 -33.62 -8.12
CA LYS A 106 -17.35 -32.21 -8.47
C LYS A 106 -16.48 -31.37 -7.53
N LYS A 107 -15.54 -30.63 -8.11
CA LYS A 107 -14.70 -29.64 -7.40
C LYS A 107 -15.61 -28.67 -6.66
N VAL A 108 -15.70 -28.82 -5.34
CA VAL A 108 -16.33 -27.83 -4.47
C VAL A 108 -15.31 -26.72 -4.27
N GLY A 109 -15.62 -25.52 -4.77
CA GLY A 109 -14.81 -24.33 -4.54
C GLY A 109 -14.58 -24.10 -3.04
N TYR A 110 -13.43 -23.50 -2.69
CA TYR A 110 -13.07 -23.12 -1.33
C TYR A 110 -14.18 -22.27 -0.69
N ASN A 111 -15.13 -22.91 -0.02
CA ASN A 111 -16.22 -22.22 0.65
C ASN A 111 -15.69 -21.60 1.94
N LYS A 112 -15.78 -20.27 1.96
CA LYS A 112 -15.91 -19.37 3.12
C LYS A 112 -16.60 -20.08 4.29
N LYS A 113 -15.87 -20.45 5.33
CA LYS A 113 -16.46 -21.15 6.49
C LYS A 113 -16.00 -20.48 7.79
N SER A 114 -16.98 -20.13 8.61
CA SER A 114 -16.82 -19.70 10.00
C SER A 114 -16.78 -20.95 10.89
N LEU A 115 -16.10 -20.88 12.04
CA LEU A 115 -16.15 -21.92 13.09
C LEU A 115 -17.53 -22.00 13.77
N ILE A 116 -18.35 -20.96 13.59
CA ILE A 116 -19.69 -20.83 14.15
C ILE A 116 -20.70 -21.38 13.13
N ASN A 117 -21.52 -22.35 13.52
CA ASN A 117 -22.49 -23.01 12.62
C ASN A 117 -23.90 -22.37 12.65
N THR A 118 -24.18 -21.55 13.66
CA THR A 118 -25.46 -20.85 13.86
C THR A 118 -25.20 -19.52 14.55
N ILE A 119 -25.91 -18.46 14.14
CA ILE A 119 -25.84 -17.17 14.84
C ILE A 119 -26.69 -17.26 16.10
N SER A 120 -26.09 -17.05 17.27
CA SER A 120 -26.85 -16.90 18.52
C SER A 120 -27.49 -15.51 18.60
N GLU A 121 -28.53 -15.35 19.43
CA GLU A 121 -29.15 -14.04 19.65
C GLU A 121 -28.14 -13.00 20.14
N GLU A 122 -27.19 -13.39 20.99
CA GLU A 122 -26.15 -12.51 21.53
C GLU A 122 -25.19 -12.07 20.42
N LEU A 123 -24.78 -12.99 19.55
CA LEU A 123 -23.93 -12.69 18.41
C LEU A 123 -24.64 -11.75 17.44
N GLN A 124 -25.93 -12.00 17.15
CA GLN A 124 -26.71 -11.14 16.26
C GLN A 124 -26.86 -9.72 16.82
N LYS A 125 -27.15 -9.60 18.13
CA LYS A 125 -27.25 -8.29 18.80
C LYS A 125 -25.92 -7.52 18.70
N MET A 126 -24.79 -8.21 18.94
CA MET A 126 -23.48 -7.59 18.77
C MET A 126 -23.22 -7.16 17.31
N LEU A 127 -23.55 -8.00 16.32
CA LEU A 127 -23.41 -7.67 14.90
C LEU A 127 -24.21 -6.44 14.46
N TRP A 128 -25.36 -6.20 15.08
CA TRP A 128 -26.20 -5.03 14.83
C TRP A 128 -25.64 -3.73 15.41
N GLU A 129 -24.90 -3.81 16.52
CA GLU A 129 -24.29 -2.64 17.17
C GLU A 129 -22.95 -2.24 16.52
N LEU A 130 -22.38 -3.07 15.64
CA LEU A 130 -21.16 -2.74 14.92
C LEU A 130 -21.37 -1.65 13.86
N PRO A 131 -20.40 -0.73 13.68
CA PRO A 131 -20.47 0.27 12.62
C PRO A 131 -20.48 -0.39 11.25
N THR A 132 -21.06 0.29 10.26
CA THR A 132 -21.18 -0.24 8.90
C THR A 132 -19.79 -0.55 8.30
N SER A 133 -18.78 0.22 8.67
CA SER A 133 -17.38 0.05 8.27
C SER A 133 -16.72 -1.22 8.78
N SER A 134 -17.29 -1.89 9.79
CA SER A 134 -16.79 -3.19 10.27
C SER A 134 -17.04 -4.31 9.29
N TYR A 135 -17.99 -4.15 8.36
CA TYR A 135 -18.25 -5.11 7.29
C TYR A 135 -17.50 -4.70 6.01
N ASP A 136 -16.71 -5.61 5.44
CA ASP A 136 -15.87 -5.34 4.26
C ASP A 136 -16.65 -4.80 3.05
N LEU A 137 -17.88 -5.27 2.84
CA LEU A 137 -18.78 -4.79 1.79
C LEU A 137 -19.55 -3.51 2.16
N ASN A 138 -19.41 -3.01 3.40
CA ASN A 138 -20.06 -1.80 3.92
C ASN A 138 -21.60 -1.83 3.79
N CYS A 139 -22.21 -3.01 3.86
CA CYS A 139 -23.65 -3.20 4.00
C CYS A 139 -24.06 -2.99 5.48
N PRO A 140 -25.01 -2.09 5.78
CA PRO A 140 -25.34 -1.70 7.13
C PRO A 140 -26.04 -2.83 7.90
N ALA A 141 -25.70 -3.01 9.17
CA ALA A 141 -26.40 -3.94 10.06
C ALA A 141 -27.74 -3.38 10.53
N ILE A 142 -27.81 -2.07 10.75
CA ILE A 142 -29.02 -1.32 11.08
C ILE A 142 -29.16 -0.15 10.10
N LEU A 143 -30.39 0.08 9.63
CA LEU A 143 -30.81 1.27 8.92
C LEU A 143 -31.86 2.02 9.75
N ASP A 144 -31.49 3.17 10.27
CA ASP A 144 -32.43 4.13 10.88
C ASP A 144 -32.93 5.09 9.78
N LEU A 145 -34.22 5.02 9.45
CA LEU A 145 -34.82 5.80 8.35
C LEU A 145 -36.09 6.56 8.78
N CYS A 146 -36.39 7.65 8.09
CA CYS A 146 -37.69 8.33 8.11
C CYS A 146 -38.00 8.88 6.70
N LEU A 147 -39.22 9.33 6.46
CA LEU A 147 -39.61 9.82 5.14
C LEU A 147 -38.84 11.11 4.79
N GLY A 148 -38.42 11.21 3.53
CA GLY A 148 -37.61 12.32 3.02
C GLY A 148 -36.13 12.26 3.40
N LEU A 149 -35.68 11.27 4.18
CA LEU A 149 -34.27 11.18 4.58
C LEU A 149 -33.36 11.03 3.36
N PRO A 150 -32.31 11.85 3.21
CA PRO A 150 -31.31 11.68 2.16
C PRO A 150 -30.58 10.35 2.29
N VAL A 151 -30.46 9.62 1.17
CA VAL A 151 -29.78 8.32 1.07
C VAL A 151 -28.93 8.25 -0.19
N ILE A 152 -27.94 7.36 -0.18
CA ILE A 152 -27.09 7.04 -1.32
C ILE A 152 -27.17 5.54 -1.61
N ILE A 153 -27.43 5.20 -2.87
CA ILE A 153 -27.48 3.82 -3.34
C ILE A 153 -26.06 3.23 -3.38
N ARG A 154 -25.89 2.00 -2.88
CA ARG A 154 -24.57 1.35 -2.75
C ARG A 154 -24.31 0.22 -3.74
N HIS A 155 -25.30 -0.12 -4.56
CA HIS A 155 -25.21 -1.17 -5.56
C HIS A 155 -25.77 -0.74 -6.92
N ASN A 156 -25.27 -1.33 -8.01
CA ASN A 156 -25.80 -1.12 -9.35
C ASN A 156 -26.94 -2.12 -9.58
N PHE A 157 -28.19 -1.68 -9.41
CA PHE A 157 -29.35 -2.54 -9.62
C PHE A 157 -29.80 -2.54 -11.08
N ALA A 158 -29.93 -1.35 -11.67
CA ALA A 158 -30.39 -1.15 -13.04
C ALA A 158 -29.80 0.18 -13.55
N THR A 159 -28.72 0.10 -14.31
CA THR A 159 -27.99 1.28 -14.82
C THR A 159 -28.83 2.12 -15.78
N GLU A 160 -29.67 1.45 -16.55
CA GLU A 160 -30.62 1.99 -17.52
C GLU A 160 -31.78 2.75 -16.85
N LEU A 161 -32.07 2.45 -15.59
CA LEU A 161 -33.06 3.15 -14.76
C LEU A 161 -32.40 4.09 -13.75
N SER A 162 -31.13 4.46 -13.96
CA SER A 162 -30.37 5.32 -13.05
C SER A 162 -30.24 4.77 -11.61
N ILE A 163 -30.54 3.50 -11.36
CA ILE A 163 -30.42 2.84 -10.04
C ILE A 163 -28.99 2.33 -9.87
N THR A 164 -28.06 3.27 -9.70
CA THR A 164 -26.61 3.03 -9.71
C THR A 164 -25.97 3.33 -8.37
N LYS A 165 -24.82 2.69 -8.13
CA LYS A 165 -23.99 2.96 -6.96
C LYS A 165 -23.50 4.40 -6.99
N GLY A 166 -23.84 5.17 -5.96
CA GLY A 166 -23.52 6.59 -5.83
C GLY A 166 -24.69 7.50 -6.18
N GLN A 167 -25.76 6.99 -6.81
CA GLN A 167 -26.97 7.77 -7.04
C GLN A 167 -27.57 8.24 -5.71
N LYS A 168 -27.83 9.54 -5.62
CA LYS A 168 -28.49 10.17 -4.48
C LYS A 168 -30.01 10.05 -4.62
N GLY A 169 -30.68 10.06 -3.49
CA GLY A 169 -32.14 10.14 -3.44
C GLY A 169 -32.64 10.39 -2.04
N THR A 170 -33.95 10.42 -1.89
CA THR A 170 -34.63 10.55 -0.59
C THR A 170 -35.55 9.37 -0.36
N VAL A 171 -35.65 8.92 0.89
CA VAL A 171 -36.59 7.86 1.27
C VAL A 171 -38.02 8.30 0.96
N TYR A 172 -38.71 7.54 0.12
CA TYR A 172 -40.10 7.83 -0.29
C TYR A 172 -41.11 6.99 0.49
N ALA A 173 -40.87 5.68 0.61
CA ALA A 173 -41.70 4.73 1.35
C ALA A 173 -40.92 3.43 1.58
N TRP A 174 -41.46 2.48 2.34
CA TRP A 174 -40.88 1.16 2.51
C TRP A 174 -41.95 0.10 2.81
N HIS A 175 -41.65 -1.15 2.45
CA HIS A 175 -42.36 -2.34 2.91
C HIS A 175 -41.50 -3.12 3.89
N THR A 176 -42.10 -3.57 4.98
CA THR A 176 -41.41 -4.27 6.06
C THR A 176 -41.77 -5.74 6.10
N GLY A 177 -40.83 -6.55 6.56
CA GLY A 177 -41.06 -7.95 6.93
C GLY A 177 -40.61 -8.22 8.37
N GLN A 178 -40.62 -9.50 8.73
CA GLN A 178 -40.08 -10.00 9.99
C GLN A 178 -38.86 -10.89 9.70
N GLY A 179 -37.73 -10.64 10.37
CA GLY A 179 -36.50 -11.40 10.23
C GLY A 179 -36.45 -12.65 11.12
N ASN A 180 -35.35 -13.41 11.05
CA ASN A 180 -35.22 -14.71 11.72
C ASN A 180 -35.24 -14.63 13.26
N PHE A 181 -34.93 -13.47 13.84
CA PHE A 181 -34.95 -13.19 15.28
C PHE A 181 -36.17 -12.33 15.69
N GLY A 182 -37.22 -12.30 14.86
CA GLY A 182 -38.44 -11.51 15.11
C GLY A 182 -38.28 -10.00 14.92
N GLN A 183 -37.12 -9.53 14.48
CA GLN A 183 -36.78 -8.14 14.26
C GLN A 183 -37.45 -7.57 13.00
N GLN A 184 -37.71 -6.26 12.98
CA GLN A 184 -38.26 -5.58 11.82
C GLN A 184 -37.19 -5.40 10.74
N ILE A 185 -37.47 -5.85 9.51
CA ILE A 185 -36.55 -5.77 8.36
C ILE A 185 -37.21 -5.03 7.20
N ILE A 186 -36.42 -4.51 6.25
CA ILE A 186 -36.94 -3.94 4.99
C ILE A 186 -36.96 -5.02 3.92
N GLU A 187 -38.13 -5.25 3.32
CA GLU A 187 -38.26 -6.10 2.12
C GLU A 187 -37.97 -5.28 0.86
N THR A 188 -38.53 -4.07 0.79
CA THR A 188 -38.35 -3.14 -0.33
C THR A 188 -38.37 -1.71 0.17
N LEU A 189 -37.37 -0.92 -0.20
CA LEU A 189 -37.29 0.51 0.04
C LEU A 189 -37.64 1.25 -1.26
N PHE A 190 -38.53 2.23 -1.21
CA PHE A 190 -38.77 3.13 -2.35
C PHE A 190 -37.95 4.40 -2.15
N VAL A 191 -37.15 4.74 -3.16
CA VAL A 191 -36.28 5.91 -3.15
C VAL A 191 -36.69 6.83 -4.29
N LEU A 192 -36.93 8.10 -3.98
CA LEU A 192 -37.06 9.15 -4.98
C LEU A 192 -35.65 9.59 -5.39
N LEU A 193 -35.28 9.37 -6.66
CA LEU A 193 -33.96 9.72 -7.19
C LEU A 193 -33.79 11.24 -7.28
N ASP A 194 -32.62 11.72 -6.86
CA ASP A 194 -32.21 13.12 -6.94
C ASP A 194 -31.50 13.39 -8.29
N ASP A 195 -32.12 14.22 -9.13
CA ASP A 195 -31.61 14.65 -10.46
C ASP A 195 -31.03 13.50 -11.30
N PRO A 196 -31.81 12.44 -11.61
CA PRO A 196 -31.31 11.34 -12.42
C PRO A 196 -31.03 11.83 -13.87
N PRO A 197 -30.02 11.27 -14.57
CA PRO A 197 -29.70 11.69 -15.94
C PRO A 197 -30.86 11.57 -16.93
N THR A 198 -31.75 10.62 -16.68
CA THR A 198 -32.98 10.40 -17.44
C THR A 198 -34.11 10.17 -16.45
N ASP A 199 -35.27 10.76 -16.72
CA ASP A 199 -36.48 10.51 -15.94
C ASP A 199 -36.87 9.04 -15.99
N VAL A 200 -37.19 8.49 -14.81
CA VAL A 200 -37.54 7.10 -14.59
C VAL A 200 -39.01 7.03 -14.20
N LYS A 201 -39.83 6.35 -14.99
CA LYS A 201 -41.24 6.12 -14.68
C LYS A 201 -41.53 4.63 -14.70
N LEU A 202 -41.82 4.07 -13.54
CA LEU A 202 -42.31 2.71 -13.39
C LEU A 202 -43.83 2.72 -13.28
N GLU A 203 -44.47 1.64 -13.72
CA GLU A 203 -45.91 1.43 -13.55
C GLU A 203 -46.27 1.52 -12.06
N ASP A 204 -47.39 2.18 -11.76
CA ASP A 204 -47.90 2.41 -10.38
C ASP A 204 -47.00 3.20 -9.40
N LEU A 205 -45.82 3.67 -9.83
CA LEU A 205 -44.94 4.50 -9.02
C LEU A 205 -44.86 5.94 -9.53
N PRO A 206 -44.71 6.95 -8.65
CA PRO A 206 -44.47 8.32 -9.08
C PRO A 206 -43.20 8.46 -9.93
N LEU A 207 -43.07 9.59 -10.62
CA LEU A 207 -41.87 9.91 -11.38
C LEU A 207 -40.63 9.84 -10.48
N ASN A 208 -39.56 9.21 -10.98
CA ASN A 208 -38.26 9.04 -10.34
C ASN A 208 -38.28 8.24 -9.02
N VAL A 209 -39.40 7.59 -8.68
CA VAL A 209 -39.48 6.68 -7.53
C VAL A 209 -39.15 5.26 -7.97
N VAL A 210 -38.11 4.67 -7.35
CA VAL A 210 -37.63 3.33 -7.69
C VAL A 210 -37.64 2.38 -6.48
N PRO A 211 -38.00 1.10 -6.66
CA PRO A 211 -37.91 0.09 -5.61
C PRO A 211 -36.48 -0.45 -5.49
N ILE A 212 -36.00 -0.60 -4.26
CA ILE A 212 -34.71 -1.20 -3.92
C ILE A 212 -34.99 -2.38 -2.99
N SER A 213 -34.86 -3.59 -3.52
CA SER A 213 -35.08 -4.82 -2.76
C SER A 213 -33.85 -5.21 -1.95
N ARG A 214 -34.07 -5.90 -0.83
CA ARG A 214 -32.99 -6.47 -0.02
C ARG A 214 -32.13 -7.45 -0.83
N ARG A 215 -30.85 -7.51 -0.51
CA ARG A 215 -29.88 -8.42 -1.12
C ARG A 215 -29.10 -9.14 -0.05
N LYS A 216 -28.71 -10.37 -0.37
CA LYS A 216 -27.76 -11.16 0.42
C LYS A 216 -26.35 -10.84 -0.04
N THR A 217 -25.52 -10.37 0.87
CA THR A 217 -24.10 -10.08 0.65
C THR A 217 -23.28 -10.93 1.61
N SER A 218 -22.21 -11.58 1.13
CA SER A 218 -21.38 -12.47 1.95
C SER A 218 -19.94 -11.97 2.02
N GLY A 219 -19.47 -11.68 3.23
CA GLY A 219 -18.22 -10.96 3.48
C GLY A 219 -17.77 -11.09 4.93
N TYR A 220 -16.64 -10.49 5.26
CA TYR A 220 -16.07 -10.50 6.61
C TYR A 220 -16.53 -9.31 7.44
N VAL A 221 -16.95 -9.58 8.67
CA VAL A 221 -17.16 -8.58 9.71
C VAL A 221 -16.00 -8.65 10.70
N ALA A 222 -15.35 -7.52 10.97
CA ALA A 222 -14.40 -7.36 12.06
C ALA A 222 -15.16 -7.12 13.38
N LEU A 223 -14.88 -7.95 14.39
CA LEU A 223 -15.43 -7.86 15.73
C LEU A 223 -14.59 -6.92 16.61
N PRO A 224 -15.06 -6.52 17.81
CA PRO A 224 -14.34 -5.60 18.68
C PRO A 224 -12.98 -6.12 19.19
N ASP A 225 -12.75 -7.44 19.11
CA ASP A 225 -11.49 -8.11 19.45
C ASP A 225 -10.58 -8.33 18.22
N ASP A 226 -10.87 -7.63 17.11
CA ASP A 226 -10.22 -7.74 15.80
C ASP A 226 -10.34 -9.11 15.11
N THR A 227 -11.07 -10.06 15.70
CA THR A 227 -11.40 -11.30 15.00
C THR A 227 -12.34 -11.03 13.83
N LYS A 228 -12.24 -11.85 12.78
CA LYS A 228 -13.08 -11.72 11.58
C LYS A 228 -13.95 -12.94 11.40
N ILE A 229 -15.26 -12.72 11.29
CA ILE A 229 -16.22 -13.76 10.97
C ILE A 229 -16.83 -13.51 9.59
N CYS A 230 -16.98 -14.57 8.80
CA CYS A 230 -17.67 -14.48 7.53
C CYS A 230 -19.17 -14.69 7.75
N ILE A 231 -19.97 -13.67 7.43
CA ILE A 231 -21.44 -13.73 7.49
C ILE A 231 -22.04 -13.44 6.12
N THR A 232 -23.27 -13.89 5.93
CA THR A 232 -24.14 -13.45 4.84
C THR A 232 -25.21 -12.54 5.41
N ARG A 233 -25.13 -11.25 5.08
CA ARG A 233 -26.03 -10.18 5.51
C ARG A 233 -27.11 -9.94 4.46
N SER A 234 -28.37 -10.02 4.87
CA SER A 234 -29.54 -9.66 4.05
C SER A 234 -30.04 -8.27 4.46
N GLN A 235 -29.85 -7.27 3.61
CA GLN A 235 -30.30 -5.89 3.84
C GLN A 235 -30.42 -5.14 2.50
N VAL A 236 -31.12 -4.00 2.49
CA VAL A 236 -31.11 -3.07 1.35
C VAL A 236 -29.76 -2.34 1.25
N ASP A 237 -29.16 -2.34 0.06
CA ASP A 237 -27.85 -1.72 -0.21
C ASP A 237 -27.95 -0.18 -0.37
N ILE A 238 -28.29 0.51 0.72
CA ILE A 238 -28.30 1.98 0.83
C ILE A 238 -27.56 2.43 2.10
N LEU A 239 -27.15 3.69 2.14
CA LEU A 239 -26.67 4.36 3.36
C LEU A 239 -27.30 5.75 3.47
N PRO A 240 -27.43 6.33 4.67
CA PRO A 240 -27.74 7.75 4.80
C PRO A 240 -26.77 8.61 3.99
N GLY A 241 -27.27 9.71 3.43
CA GLY A 241 -26.58 10.52 2.42
C GLY A 241 -25.93 11.79 2.96
N PHE A 242 -25.65 11.88 4.27
CA PHE A 242 -25.04 13.07 4.89
C PHE A 242 -23.52 13.09 4.84
N ALA A 243 -22.89 11.97 4.52
CA ALA A 243 -21.47 11.86 4.28
C ALA A 243 -21.13 10.80 3.24
N MET A 244 -20.02 11.01 2.55
CA MET A 244 -19.41 10.05 1.62
C MET A 244 -17.89 10.11 1.73
N THR A 245 -17.21 9.03 1.35
CA THR A 245 -15.74 9.07 1.28
C THR A 245 -15.27 9.81 0.04
N ALA A 246 -14.08 10.41 0.07
CA ALA A 246 -13.47 11.06 -1.10
C ALA A 246 -13.37 10.10 -2.30
N HIS A 247 -13.06 8.83 -2.03
CA HIS A 247 -13.07 7.78 -3.06
C HIS A 247 -14.48 7.54 -3.63
N ALA A 248 -15.54 7.54 -2.81
CA ALA A 248 -16.91 7.39 -3.30
C ALA A 248 -17.40 8.62 -4.08
N SER A 249 -16.88 9.81 -3.74
CA SER A 249 -17.17 11.06 -4.48
C SER A 249 -16.47 11.13 -5.84
N GLN A 250 -15.57 10.19 -6.16
CA GLN A 250 -14.76 10.26 -7.37
C GLN A 250 -15.62 10.28 -8.64
N GLY A 251 -15.46 11.32 -9.47
CA GLY A 251 -16.23 11.49 -10.72
C GLY A 251 -17.60 12.14 -10.55
N GLN A 252 -18.05 12.43 -9.34
CA GLN A 252 -19.31 13.12 -9.08
C GLN A 252 -19.14 14.64 -9.18
N SER A 253 -20.19 15.35 -9.61
CA SER A 253 -20.31 16.81 -9.48
C SER A 253 -21.33 17.12 -8.39
N LEU A 254 -20.94 17.84 -7.35
CA LEU A 254 -21.82 18.25 -6.25
C LEU A 254 -22.17 19.73 -6.39
N THR A 255 -23.47 20.05 -6.25
CA THR A 255 -23.97 21.43 -6.19
C THR A 255 -23.60 22.12 -4.88
N SER A 256 -23.32 21.38 -3.82
CA SER A 256 -22.84 21.88 -2.55
C SER A 256 -21.84 20.87 -1.98
N ASN A 257 -20.62 21.34 -1.77
CA ASN A 257 -19.47 20.49 -1.48
C ASN A 257 -18.88 20.86 -0.13
N ALA A 258 -19.34 20.19 0.92
CA ALA A 258 -18.73 20.29 2.24
C ALA A 258 -17.64 19.23 2.38
N VAL A 259 -16.46 19.60 2.90
CA VAL A 259 -15.31 18.71 3.00
C VAL A 259 -14.64 18.82 4.36
N ASP A 260 -14.30 17.69 4.97
CA ASP A 260 -13.38 17.62 6.11
C ASP A 260 -11.97 17.20 5.65
N LEU A 261 -11.11 18.21 5.46
CA LEU A 261 -9.75 18.00 4.96
C LEU A 261 -8.84 17.24 5.93
N ASN A 262 -9.10 17.29 7.23
CA ASN A 262 -8.24 16.64 8.23
C ASN A 262 -8.37 15.12 8.23
N THR A 263 -9.48 14.60 7.70
CA THR A 263 -9.69 13.17 7.52
C THR A 263 -8.98 12.60 6.28
N LEU A 264 -8.38 13.46 5.44
CA LEU A 264 -7.72 13.07 4.19
C LEU A 264 -6.20 13.05 4.35
N ASN A 265 -5.55 12.07 3.73
CA ASN A 265 -4.14 11.76 3.96
C ASN A 265 -3.18 12.63 3.15
N ASP A 266 -3.52 12.99 1.91
CA ASP A 266 -2.60 13.65 0.97
C ASP A 266 -3.27 14.74 0.12
N HIS A 267 -2.45 15.46 -0.67
CA HIS A 267 -2.93 16.53 -1.55
C HIS A 267 -3.86 16.01 -2.66
N HIS A 268 -3.74 14.75 -3.07
CA HIS A 268 -4.66 14.17 -4.05
C HIS A 268 -6.04 13.92 -3.46
N GLY A 269 -6.13 13.47 -2.21
CA GLY A 269 -7.38 13.37 -1.47
C GLY A 269 -8.06 14.73 -1.35
N TRP A 270 -7.29 15.77 -0.98
CA TRP A 270 -7.80 17.14 -0.90
C TRP A 270 -8.28 17.64 -2.26
N TYR A 271 -7.47 17.46 -3.31
CA TYR A 271 -7.83 17.83 -4.68
C TYR A 271 -9.09 17.10 -5.13
N THR A 272 -9.20 15.79 -4.87
CA THR A 272 -10.35 14.97 -5.23
C THR A 272 -11.61 15.46 -4.54
N ALA A 273 -11.55 15.74 -3.25
CA ALA A 273 -12.70 16.20 -2.48
C ALA A 273 -13.13 17.63 -2.86
N LEU A 274 -12.19 18.57 -2.97
CA LEU A 274 -12.49 19.97 -3.28
C LEU A 274 -12.96 20.14 -4.74
N SER A 275 -12.42 19.38 -5.68
CA SER A 275 -12.80 19.45 -7.11
C SER A 275 -14.18 18.86 -7.44
N ARG A 276 -15.01 18.51 -6.44
CA ARG A 276 -16.40 18.05 -6.69
C ARG A 276 -17.37 19.20 -6.92
N SER A 277 -17.06 20.40 -6.44
CA SER A 277 -17.86 21.61 -6.72
C SER A 277 -17.42 22.27 -8.03
N ARG A 278 -18.37 22.97 -8.68
CA ARG A 278 -18.11 23.81 -9.86
C ARG A 278 -17.83 25.28 -9.52
N SER A 279 -17.98 25.68 -8.25
CA SER A 279 -17.78 27.06 -7.80
C SER A 279 -17.20 27.13 -6.38
N ALA A 280 -16.43 28.18 -6.12
CA ALA A 280 -15.94 28.52 -4.79
C ALA A 280 -17.07 28.73 -3.79
N ASN A 281 -18.14 29.43 -4.20
CA ASN A 281 -19.27 29.76 -3.32
C ASN A 281 -20.09 28.51 -2.89
N GLN A 282 -19.97 27.42 -3.64
CA GLN A 282 -20.61 26.14 -3.34
C GLN A 282 -19.68 25.19 -2.54
N THR A 283 -18.45 25.60 -2.25
CA THR A 283 -17.46 24.81 -1.51
C THR A 283 -17.36 25.31 -0.07
N LEU A 284 -17.36 24.37 0.87
CA LEU A 284 -17.19 24.63 2.29
C LEU A 284 -16.15 23.67 2.88
N ILE A 285 -15.16 24.21 3.59
CA ILE A 285 -14.19 23.44 4.36
C ILE A 285 -14.65 23.45 5.82
N LEU A 286 -14.83 22.30 6.45
CA LEU A 286 -15.46 22.25 7.78
C LEU A 286 -14.62 22.90 8.88
N GLN A 287 -13.30 22.80 8.79
CA GLN A 287 -12.38 23.22 9.85
C GLN A 287 -11.02 23.63 9.29
N GLY A 288 -10.20 24.27 10.12
CA GLY A 288 -8.82 24.60 9.77
C GLY A 288 -8.02 23.37 9.38
N PHE A 289 -6.99 23.58 8.56
CA PHE A 289 -6.22 22.50 7.94
C PHE A 289 -4.73 22.82 7.94
N ASP A 290 -3.89 21.78 7.89
CA ASP A 290 -2.44 21.94 7.76
C ASP A 290 -2.02 22.16 6.30
N SER A 291 -1.56 23.37 5.99
CA SER A 291 -1.09 23.72 4.63
C SER A 291 0.12 22.90 4.17
N SER A 292 0.88 22.27 5.06
CA SER A 292 2.03 21.43 4.69
C SER A 292 1.62 20.29 3.73
N LYS A 293 0.38 19.80 3.83
CA LYS A 293 -0.16 18.73 2.97
C LYS A 293 -0.25 19.12 1.51
N ILE A 294 -0.45 20.41 1.19
CA ILE A 294 -0.64 20.93 -0.17
C ILE A 294 0.50 21.82 -0.66
N THR A 295 1.60 21.88 0.09
CA THR A 295 2.81 22.63 -0.23
C THR A 295 4.04 21.72 -0.22
N GLY A 296 5.18 22.21 -0.72
CA GLY A 296 6.45 21.47 -0.72
C GLY A 296 6.69 20.59 -1.96
N GLY A 297 5.78 20.62 -2.94
CA GLY A 297 5.98 20.00 -4.24
C GLY A 297 5.61 18.52 -4.29
N ALA A 298 5.09 18.10 -5.45
CA ALA A 298 4.84 16.71 -5.75
C ALA A 298 6.15 15.90 -5.73
N SER A 299 6.03 14.64 -5.39
CA SER A 299 7.16 13.73 -5.31
C SER A 299 7.80 13.53 -6.70
N GLY A 300 9.11 13.25 -6.78
CA GLY A 300 9.86 13.13 -8.05
C GLY A 300 9.24 12.22 -9.13
N ALA A 301 8.91 10.97 -8.81
CA ALA A 301 8.25 10.05 -9.74
C ALA A 301 6.87 10.54 -10.20
N LEU A 302 6.10 11.23 -9.34
CA LEU A 302 4.82 11.80 -9.73
C LEU A 302 5.00 13.00 -10.68
N ARG A 303 6.00 13.86 -10.42
CA ARG A 303 6.39 14.93 -11.35
C ARG A 303 6.84 14.36 -12.70
N ARG A 304 7.56 13.24 -12.71
CA ARG A 304 7.94 12.51 -13.93
C ARG A 304 6.73 12.02 -14.71
N GLU A 305 5.81 11.30 -14.07
CA GLU A 305 4.58 10.83 -14.72
C GLU A 305 3.78 12.01 -15.30
N TYR A 306 3.65 13.12 -14.57
CA TYR A 306 2.99 14.32 -15.09
C TYR A 306 3.70 14.90 -16.32
N ARG A 307 5.05 15.03 -16.30
CA ARG A 307 5.83 15.49 -17.48
C ARG A 307 5.60 14.58 -18.69
N GLU A 308 5.62 13.27 -18.48
CA GLU A 308 5.39 12.30 -19.55
C GLU A 308 4.00 12.42 -20.15
N LEU A 309 2.98 12.59 -19.30
CA LEU A 309 1.61 12.81 -19.77
C LEU A 309 1.48 14.10 -20.60
N GLU A 310 2.13 15.19 -20.21
CA GLU A 310 2.13 16.45 -20.99
C GLU A 310 2.86 16.28 -22.33
N LEU A 311 3.98 15.55 -22.36
CA LEU A 311 4.68 15.23 -23.61
C LEU A 311 3.82 14.36 -24.55
N LEU A 312 3.12 13.37 -23.99
CA LEU A 312 2.22 12.50 -24.74
C LEU A 312 0.99 13.26 -25.26
N ASP A 313 0.48 14.23 -24.51
CA ASP A 313 -0.62 15.10 -24.94
C ASP A 313 -0.21 15.95 -26.15
N GLU A 314 0.96 16.61 -26.10
CA GLU A 314 1.45 17.38 -27.25
C GLU A 314 1.75 16.48 -28.45
N LEU A 315 2.38 15.33 -28.23
CA LEU A 315 2.64 14.35 -29.27
C LEU A 315 1.34 13.91 -29.95
N THR A 316 0.31 13.61 -29.16
CA THR A 316 -1.01 13.20 -29.66
C THR A 316 -1.66 14.33 -30.44
N SER A 317 -1.56 15.57 -29.97
CA SER A 317 -2.06 16.77 -30.66
C SER A 317 -1.37 16.98 -32.01
N LEU A 318 -0.05 16.83 -32.08
CA LEU A 318 0.72 16.94 -33.32
C LEU A 318 0.39 15.81 -34.30
N ARG A 319 0.20 14.59 -33.80
CA ARG A 319 -0.24 13.45 -34.61
C ARG A 319 -1.60 13.71 -35.22
N PHE A 320 -2.56 14.18 -34.42
CA PHE A 320 -3.90 14.52 -34.87
C PHE A 320 -3.87 15.64 -35.94
N ALA A 321 -3.01 16.64 -35.77
CA ALA A 321 -2.82 17.72 -36.73
C ALA A 321 -1.99 17.33 -37.97
N ASN A 322 -1.58 16.06 -38.12
CA ASN A 322 -0.65 15.58 -39.16
C ASN A 322 0.68 16.34 -39.22
N LYS A 323 1.14 16.86 -38.07
CA LYS A 323 2.41 17.59 -37.90
C LYS A 323 3.51 16.75 -37.24
N LEU A 324 3.19 15.51 -36.84
CA LEU A 324 4.16 14.59 -36.26
C LEU A 324 4.88 13.82 -37.37
N PRO A 325 6.22 13.86 -37.46
CA PRO A 325 6.97 13.08 -38.44
C PRO A 325 6.77 11.57 -38.26
N SER A 326 6.84 10.81 -39.35
CA SER A 326 6.79 9.35 -39.33
C SER A 326 7.95 8.70 -38.57
N SER A 327 9.07 9.42 -38.39
CA SER A 327 10.22 9.00 -37.58
C SER A 327 9.92 8.95 -36.08
N VAL A 328 8.88 9.66 -35.60
CA VAL A 328 8.44 9.59 -34.20
C VAL A 328 7.49 8.41 -34.04
N CYS A 329 8.06 7.25 -33.72
CA CYS A 329 7.35 6.01 -33.51
C CYS A 329 7.84 5.28 -32.27
N GLY A 330 7.03 4.36 -31.75
CA GLY A 330 7.40 3.56 -30.59
C GLY A 330 6.32 2.55 -30.24
N SER A 331 6.74 1.32 -29.90
CA SER A 331 5.86 0.25 -29.42
C SER A 331 5.49 0.40 -27.94
N THR A 332 6.22 1.24 -27.21
CA THR A 332 5.98 1.54 -25.79
C THR A 332 5.90 3.05 -25.57
N ARG A 333 5.27 3.45 -24.45
CA ARG A 333 5.19 4.85 -24.01
C ARG A 333 6.57 5.51 -24.02
N LYS A 334 7.55 4.83 -23.41
CA LYS A 334 8.92 5.30 -23.28
C LYS A 334 9.59 5.51 -24.64
N LEU A 335 9.59 4.50 -25.51
CA LEU A 335 10.22 4.61 -26.83
C LEU A 335 9.58 5.72 -27.67
N LEU A 336 8.27 5.90 -27.53
CA LEU A 336 7.55 6.96 -28.22
C LEU A 336 7.94 8.36 -27.71
N ILE A 337 8.12 8.52 -26.39
CA ILE A 337 8.63 9.78 -25.80
C ILE A 337 10.10 10.01 -26.19
N GLU A 338 10.93 8.97 -26.21
CA GLU A 338 12.33 9.04 -26.63
C GLU A 338 12.46 9.54 -28.07
N THR A 339 11.77 8.93 -29.03
CA THR A 339 11.83 9.35 -30.44
C THR A 339 11.23 10.74 -30.65
N PHE A 340 10.22 11.11 -29.85
CA PHE A 340 9.66 12.46 -29.86
C PHE A 340 10.66 13.51 -29.37
N LEU A 341 11.37 13.25 -28.27
CA LEU A 341 12.39 14.14 -27.72
C LEU A 341 13.66 14.18 -28.59
N GLN A 342 14.00 13.10 -29.28
CA GLN A 342 15.06 13.13 -30.30
C GLN A 342 14.72 14.10 -31.44
N TRP A 343 13.45 14.18 -31.84
CA TRP A 343 13.00 15.10 -32.88
C TRP A 343 12.84 16.55 -32.38
N LYS A 344 12.19 16.76 -31.23
CA LYS A 344 11.92 18.10 -30.68
C LYS A 344 13.11 18.74 -29.96
N GLY A 345 14.01 17.91 -29.44
CA GLY A 345 15.13 18.31 -28.57
C GLY A 345 15.02 17.66 -27.18
N ALA A 346 16.17 17.20 -26.66
CA ALA A 346 16.23 16.41 -25.42
C ALA A 346 15.71 17.14 -24.17
N GLN A 347 15.72 18.48 -24.17
CA GLN A 347 15.23 19.32 -23.07
C GLN A 347 13.85 19.93 -23.36
N TYR A 348 13.18 19.48 -24.42
CA TYR A 348 11.90 20.02 -24.81
C TYR A 348 10.83 19.75 -23.75
N LEU A 349 10.05 20.79 -23.42
CA LEU A 349 8.84 20.68 -22.62
C LEU A 349 7.72 21.50 -23.28
N PRO A 350 6.46 21.02 -23.22
CA PRO A 350 5.33 21.77 -23.75
C PRO A 350 5.18 23.15 -23.09
N SER A 351 4.72 24.15 -23.84
CA SER A 351 4.63 25.55 -23.35
C SER A 351 3.67 25.72 -22.18
N ASN A 352 2.62 24.89 -22.12
CA ASN A 352 1.54 24.99 -21.13
C ASN A 352 1.80 24.18 -19.85
N ILE A 353 3.00 23.63 -19.69
CA ILE A 353 3.34 22.82 -18.53
C ILE A 353 3.35 23.64 -17.23
N HIS A 354 2.79 23.06 -16.17
CA HIS A 354 2.74 23.71 -14.86
C HIS A 354 4.15 23.95 -14.29
N CYS A 355 4.39 25.11 -13.67
CA CYS A 355 5.72 25.52 -13.24
C CYS A 355 6.39 24.55 -12.25
N SER A 356 5.61 23.90 -11.38
CA SER A 356 6.10 22.94 -10.37
C SER A 356 6.60 21.61 -10.96
N ILE A 357 6.24 21.30 -12.21
CA ILE A 357 6.69 20.09 -12.91
C ILE A 357 7.62 20.42 -14.07
N LYS A 358 8.08 21.66 -14.23
CA LYS A 358 9.14 21.98 -15.19
C LYS A 358 10.45 21.28 -14.76
N SER A 359 11.22 20.81 -15.73
CA SER A 359 12.58 20.35 -15.44
C SER A 359 13.44 21.57 -15.09
N THR A 360 14.36 21.39 -14.16
CA THR A 360 15.36 22.41 -13.79
C THR A 360 16.75 21.79 -13.90
N PRO A 361 17.84 22.57 -13.97
CA PRO A 361 19.19 22.01 -13.94
C PRO A 361 19.44 21.09 -12.74
N ASN A 362 18.78 21.36 -11.61
CA ASN A 362 18.88 20.57 -10.38
C ASN A 362 17.91 19.37 -10.34
N ASP A 363 17.03 19.23 -11.33
CA ASP A 363 16.03 18.15 -11.45
C ASP A 363 15.72 17.88 -12.94
N PRO A 364 16.70 17.33 -13.70
CA PRO A 364 16.53 17.05 -15.12
C PRO A 364 15.55 15.90 -15.35
N TYR A 365 14.81 15.94 -16.47
CA TYR A 365 14.02 14.79 -16.91
C TYR A 365 14.96 13.75 -17.52
N ILE A 366 15.13 12.62 -16.83
CA ILE A 366 15.96 11.50 -17.27
C ILE A 366 15.05 10.34 -17.67
N ILE A 367 15.23 9.84 -18.89
CA ILE A 367 14.55 8.64 -19.37
C ILE A 367 15.38 7.42 -18.90
N GLU A 368 14.85 6.65 -17.95
CA GLU A 368 15.52 5.47 -17.39
C GLU A 368 15.72 4.41 -18.49
N GLN A 369 16.97 3.99 -18.75
CA GLN A 369 17.30 2.95 -19.73
C GLN A 369 17.06 1.54 -19.18
N GLU A 370 15.81 1.11 -19.01
CA GLU A 370 15.52 -0.33 -18.86
C GLU A 370 15.44 -1.04 -20.23
N PRO A 371 16.04 -2.24 -20.38
CA PRO A 371 15.91 -3.05 -21.58
C PRO A 371 14.45 -3.48 -21.76
N LEU A 372 13.92 -3.36 -22.99
CA LEU A 372 12.59 -3.86 -23.33
C LEU A 372 12.53 -5.36 -23.01
N PRO A 373 11.56 -5.84 -22.21
CA PRO A 373 11.38 -7.27 -22.03
C PRO A 373 11.07 -7.89 -23.39
N ALA A 374 11.82 -8.93 -23.76
CA ALA A 374 11.60 -9.64 -25.01
C ALA A 374 10.18 -10.21 -25.00
N TRP A 375 9.32 -9.71 -25.91
CA TRP A 375 8.01 -10.30 -26.16
C TRP A 375 8.22 -11.76 -26.57
N THR A 376 7.96 -12.67 -25.65
CA THR A 376 8.05 -14.10 -25.89
C THR A 376 6.67 -14.59 -26.30
N THR A 377 6.58 -15.23 -27.47
CA THR A 377 5.34 -15.86 -27.93
C THR A 377 4.96 -16.94 -26.92
N MET A 378 3.87 -16.72 -26.17
CA MET A 378 3.36 -17.74 -25.26
C MET A 378 2.89 -18.97 -26.04
N ASP A 379 3.23 -20.15 -25.52
CA ASP A 379 2.72 -21.42 -26.04
C ASP A 379 1.18 -21.41 -26.07
N LYS A 380 0.59 -21.78 -27.21
CA LYS A 380 -0.88 -21.85 -27.39
C LYS A 380 -1.57 -22.62 -26.26
N LYS A 381 -0.94 -23.66 -25.71
CA LYS A 381 -1.50 -24.43 -24.59
C LYS A 381 -1.52 -23.65 -23.27
N LYS A 382 -0.49 -22.83 -22.99
CA LYS A 382 -0.46 -21.92 -21.83
C LYS A 382 -1.46 -20.78 -22.00
N PHE A 383 -1.63 -20.26 -23.22
CA PHE A 383 -2.64 -19.26 -23.53
C PHE A 383 -4.06 -19.82 -23.41
N GLN A 384 -4.33 -21.05 -23.86
CA GLN A 384 -5.64 -21.71 -23.69
C GLN A 384 -5.98 -21.93 -22.22
N ALA A 385 -5.03 -22.39 -21.41
CA ALA A 385 -5.18 -22.55 -19.97
C ALA A 385 -5.38 -21.20 -19.23
N LEU A 386 -4.72 -20.13 -19.68
CA LEU A 386 -4.98 -18.77 -19.19
C LEU A 386 -6.35 -18.24 -19.64
N LYS A 387 -6.80 -18.58 -20.85
CA LYS A 387 -8.11 -18.18 -21.36
C LYS A 387 -9.22 -18.88 -20.58
N GLU A 388 -9.04 -20.17 -20.27
CA GLU A 388 -9.97 -20.95 -19.43
C GLU A 388 -10.00 -20.46 -17.97
N SER A 389 -8.89 -19.89 -17.44
CA SER A 389 -8.88 -19.27 -16.11
C SER A 389 -9.39 -17.82 -16.07
N VAL A 390 -9.39 -17.11 -17.21
CA VAL A 390 -9.88 -15.72 -17.35
C VAL A 390 -11.37 -15.65 -17.74
N VAL A 391 -11.96 -16.74 -18.25
CA VAL A 391 -13.39 -16.77 -18.64
C VAL A 391 -14.35 -16.69 -17.44
N ASP A 392 -13.90 -16.96 -16.21
CA ASP A 392 -14.73 -16.74 -15.00
C ASP A 392 -14.80 -15.25 -14.56
N SER A 393 -14.16 -14.35 -15.29
CA SER A 393 -14.17 -12.91 -14.98
C SER A 393 -14.09 -12.03 -16.23
N LYS A 394 -15.10 -12.12 -17.10
CA LYS A 394 -15.42 -11.01 -18.03
C LYS A 394 -16.91 -10.73 -18.08
N GLN A 395 -17.28 -9.57 -17.55
CA GLN A 395 -18.40 -8.79 -18.07
C GLN A 395 -18.11 -8.44 -19.54
N HIS A 396 -19.16 -8.54 -20.36
CA HIS A 396 -19.18 -8.33 -21.80
C HIS A 396 -18.51 -7.03 -22.26
N ILE A 397 -17.57 -7.14 -23.21
CA ILE A 397 -17.29 -6.09 -24.21
C ILE A 397 -17.17 -6.82 -25.57
N PRO A 398 -17.88 -6.42 -26.64
CA PRO A 398 -17.83 -7.12 -27.94
C PRO A 398 -16.50 -6.86 -28.66
N SER A 399 -15.92 -7.92 -29.24
CA SER A 399 -14.75 -7.85 -30.12
C SER A 399 -15.17 -7.81 -31.59
N LEU A 400 -14.60 -6.87 -32.36
CA LEU A 400 -14.65 -6.82 -33.81
C LEU A 400 -13.69 -7.87 -34.42
N GLU A 401 -14.18 -8.61 -35.41
CA GLU A 401 -13.49 -9.68 -36.13
C GLU A 401 -12.51 -9.15 -37.19
N GLY A 402 -11.44 -9.91 -37.45
CA GLY A 402 -10.52 -9.69 -38.56
C GLY A 402 -9.55 -10.87 -38.71
N ASN A 403 -9.87 -11.78 -39.64
CA ASN A 403 -9.11 -12.97 -40.01
C ASN A 403 -7.75 -12.65 -40.66
N SER A 404 -6.71 -13.41 -40.31
CA SER A 404 -5.72 -13.88 -41.30
C SER A 404 -4.87 -15.05 -40.78
N THR A 405 -4.81 -16.06 -41.62
CA THR A 405 -4.24 -17.41 -41.49
C THR A 405 -2.73 -17.50 -41.78
N LEU A 406 -2.15 -18.68 -41.41
CA LEU A 406 -0.94 -19.36 -41.94
C LEU A 406 0.28 -19.44 -40.97
N PRO A 407 1.22 -20.41 -41.13
CA PRO A 407 1.04 -21.84 -40.86
C PRO A 407 2.04 -22.39 -39.82
N PHE A 408 1.66 -23.49 -39.17
CA PHE A 408 2.39 -24.18 -38.11
C PHE A 408 3.41 -25.18 -38.69
N VAL A 409 4.69 -25.01 -38.37
CA VAL A 409 5.73 -26.03 -38.59
C VAL A 409 6.05 -26.69 -37.25
N ARG A 410 5.81 -28.00 -37.16
CA ARG A 410 6.22 -28.87 -36.05
C ARG A 410 7.72 -29.15 -36.15
N SER A 411 8.44 -28.98 -35.06
CA SER A 411 9.66 -29.76 -34.79
C SER A 411 9.71 -30.15 -33.31
N ASN A 412 10.41 -31.25 -33.06
CA ASN A 412 10.08 -32.22 -32.03
C ASN A 412 10.50 -31.83 -30.61
N LYS A 413 9.62 -32.13 -29.65
CA LYS A 413 10.00 -32.36 -28.25
C LYS A 413 10.93 -33.57 -28.19
N ARG A 414 12.13 -33.38 -27.68
CA ARG A 414 12.89 -34.26 -26.76
C ARG A 414 14.00 -33.38 -26.18
N ASP A 415 14.31 -33.58 -24.91
CA ASP A 415 15.36 -32.91 -24.13
C ASP A 415 14.96 -31.76 -23.20
N ILE A 416 13.87 -31.88 -22.42
CA ILE A 416 13.77 -31.22 -21.09
C ILE A 416 12.89 -32.07 -20.13
N ASP A 417 13.18 -33.36 -19.98
CA ASP A 417 12.50 -34.23 -18.99
C ASP A 417 13.39 -34.61 -17.79
N HIS A 418 14.50 -33.89 -17.56
CA HIS A 418 15.48 -34.25 -16.51
C HIS A 418 15.75 -33.20 -15.42
N LEU A 419 14.84 -32.25 -15.16
CA LEU A 419 14.97 -31.33 -14.01
C LEU A 419 13.72 -31.16 -13.13
N CYS A 420 12.78 -32.11 -13.17
CA CYS A 420 11.65 -32.12 -12.23
C CYS A 420 11.76 -33.30 -11.28
N ASN A 421 12.78 -33.29 -10.41
CA ASN A 421 12.83 -34.06 -9.17
C ASN A 421 13.97 -33.56 -8.26
N SER A 422 13.76 -32.40 -7.66
CA SER A 422 14.43 -32.04 -6.40
C SER A 422 13.50 -31.14 -5.60
N LYS A 423 13.39 -31.41 -4.31
CA LYS A 423 12.77 -30.53 -3.32
C LYS A 423 13.42 -29.15 -3.41
N ASP A 424 12.69 -28.13 -2.96
CA ASP A 424 13.08 -26.72 -2.88
C ASP A 424 12.75 -25.90 -4.14
N ILE A 425 11.48 -25.49 -4.24
CA ILE A 425 11.09 -24.32 -5.03
C ILE A 425 10.38 -23.41 -4.03
N LEU A 426 10.85 -22.17 -3.92
CA LEU A 426 10.36 -21.14 -3.01
C LEU A 426 8.95 -20.68 -3.47
N VAL A 427 7.95 -21.53 -3.25
CA VAL A 427 6.55 -21.12 -3.18
C VAL A 427 6.27 -20.98 -1.70
N MET A 428 6.44 -19.77 -1.15
CA MET A 428 5.94 -19.44 0.18
C MET A 428 4.46 -19.86 0.24
N PRO A 429 4.06 -20.85 1.06
CA PRO A 429 2.67 -21.24 1.14
C PRO A 429 1.83 -20.05 1.65
N PRO A 430 0.51 -20.03 1.39
CA PRO A 430 -0.37 -18.88 1.68
C PRO A 430 -0.36 -18.37 3.14
N SER A 431 0.08 -19.20 4.10
CA SER A 431 0.25 -18.87 5.52
C SER A 431 1.50 -18.05 5.84
N LYS A 432 2.42 -17.89 4.86
CA LYS A 432 3.70 -17.18 5.00
C LYS A 432 3.73 -15.84 4.25
N LYS A 433 2.56 -15.26 4.00
CA LYS A 433 2.42 -13.91 3.43
C LYS A 433 2.72 -12.88 4.50
N LEU A 434 3.52 -11.87 4.13
CA LEU A 434 3.84 -10.75 5.01
C LEU A 434 3.33 -9.47 4.36
N PHE A 435 2.33 -8.86 4.99
CA PHE A 435 1.61 -7.69 4.47
C PHE A 435 2.04 -6.44 5.22
N TRP A 436 2.32 -5.38 4.50
CA TRP A 436 2.61 -4.08 5.10
C TRP A 436 1.41 -3.55 5.88
N SER A 437 1.66 -3.13 7.12
CA SER A 437 0.66 -2.56 8.03
C SER A 437 1.31 -1.69 9.10
N GLU A 438 0.72 -0.54 9.41
CA GLU A 438 1.18 0.33 10.52
C GLU A 438 2.68 0.67 10.40
N ASN A 439 3.16 1.10 9.23
CA ASN A 439 4.57 1.42 8.99
C ASN A 439 5.56 0.26 9.26
N SER A 440 5.14 -0.99 9.10
CA SER A 440 5.97 -2.20 9.33
C SER A 440 7.13 -2.40 8.35
N CYS A 441 7.31 -1.54 7.34
CA CYS A 441 8.19 -1.78 6.19
C CYS A 441 9.62 -2.24 6.53
N ALA A 442 10.24 -1.70 7.59
CA ALA A 442 11.56 -2.15 8.04
C ALA A 442 11.56 -3.63 8.48
N PHE A 443 10.53 -4.03 9.21
CA PHE A 443 10.32 -5.41 9.63
C PHE A 443 9.96 -6.31 8.43
N ASP A 444 9.15 -5.79 7.50
CA ASP A 444 8.75 -6.52 6.30
C ASP A 444 9.93 -6.82 5.38
N ALA A 445 10.92 -5.93 5.34
CA ALA A 445 12.16 -6.14 4.62
C ALA A 445 13.08 -7.18 5.29
N VAL A 446 13.16 -7.17 6.63
CA VAL A 446 14.10 -7.99 7.41
C VAL A 446 13.59 -9.42 7.66
N PHE A 447 12.33 -9.58 8.07
CA PHE A 447 11.78 -10.87 8.54
C PHE A 447 11.86 -11.99 7.50
N PRO A 448 11.51 -11.78 6.22
CA PRO A 448 11.62 -12.81 5.20
C PRO A 448 13.06 -13.29 4.97
N ILE A 449 14.04 -12.39 5.06
CA ILE A 449 15.47 -12.71 4.91
C ILE A 449 15.92 -13.60 6.08
N LEU A 450 15.58 -13.21 7.31
CA LEU A 450 15.94 -13.97 8.51
C LEU A 450 15.26 -15.34 8.53
N TYR A 451 13.98 -15.41 8.12
CA TYR A 451 13.25 -16.66 8.03
C TYR A 451 13.87 -17.61 6.99
N GLN A 452 14.26 -17.08 5.83
CA GLN A 452 14.97 -17.86 4.82
C GLN A 452 16.31 -18.37 5.36
N GLY A 453 17.09 -17.50 6.02
CA GLY A 453 18.36 -17.89 6.63
C GLY A 453 18.19 -18.97 7.70
N TRP A 454 17.19 -18.83 8.57
CA TRP A 454 16.85 -19.81 9.60
C TRP A 454 16.59 -21.21 9.03
N LEU A 455 15.99 -21.31 7.84
CA LEU A 455 15.74 -22.60 7.21
C LEU A 455 17.01 -23.31 6.68
N GLU A 456 18.15 -22.63 6.61
CA GLU A 456 19.38 -23.13 5.97
C GLU A 456 20.43 -23.65 6.96
N LEU A 457 20.31 -23.33 8.25
CA LEU A 457 21.25 -23.80 9.29
C LEU A 457 20.51 -24.56 10.39
N ASP A 458 21.26 -25.36 11.14
CA ASP A 458 20.75 -26.07 12.31
C ASP A 458 20.38 -25.09 13.44
N GLU A 459 19.37 -25.47 14.23
CA GLU A 459 18.78 -24.63 15.29
C GLU A 459 19.81 -24.16 16.33
N SER A 460 20.77 -25.02 16.69
CA SER A 460 21.86 -24.69 17.63
C SER A 460 22.82 -23.61 17.13
N SER A 461 22.85 -23.33 15.82
CA SER A 461 23.69 -22.26 15.26
C SER A 461 23.28 -20.89 15.82
N TYR A 462 22.00 -20.73 16.19
CA TYR A 462 21.42 -19.46 16.61
C TYR A 462 21.54 -19.18 18.12
N ASP A 463 22.10 -20.10 18.91
CA ASP A 463 22.25 -19.98 20.37
C ASP A 463 23.16 -18.81 20.80
N CYS A 464 23.95 -18.27 19.87
CA CYS A 464 24.78 -17.08 20.13
C CYS A 464 23.96 -15.79 20.28
N TYR A 465 22.70 -15.76 19.84
CA TYR A 465 21.83 -14.59 19.91
C TYR A 465 20.97 -14.55 21.16
N SER A 466 20.79 -13.36 21.73
CA SER A 466 19.94 -13.17 22.91
C SER A 466 18.46 -12.95 22.57
N ILE A 467 18.18 -12.39 21.38
CA ILE A 467 16.84 -11.92 20.97
C ILE A 467 16.29 -12.75 19.82
N LEU A 468 17.12 -13.07 18.82
CA LEU A 468 16.69 -13.84 17.65
C LEU A 468 16.10 -15.21 18.01
N THR A 469 16.54 -15.86 19.10
CA THR A 469 15.99 -17.14 19.58
C THR A 469 14.48 -17.07 19.84
N ALA A 470 13.99 -15.99 20.46
CA ALA A 470 12.56 -15.78 20.67
C ALA A 470 11.81 -15.52 19.34
N VAL A 471 12.45 -14.89 18.35
CA VAL A 471 11.88 -14.71 17.00
C VAL A 471 11.82 -16.05 16.26
N ILE A 472 12.82 -16.91 16.45
CA ILE A 472 12.86 -18.26 15.88
C ILE A 472 11.73 -19.13 16.43
N ASP A 473 11.39 -19.03 17.72
CA ASP A 473 10.22 -19.73 18.29
C ASP A 473 8.94 -19.40 17.53
N ASP A 474 8.77 -18.12 17.15
CA ASP A 474 7.65 -17.69 16.34
C ASP A 474 7.78 -18.16 14.88
N PHE A 475 9.00 -18.24 14.32
CA PHE A 475 9.22 -18.86 13.01
C PHE A 475 8.87 -20.34 12.97
N VAL A 476 9.12 -21.09 14.05
CA VAL A 476 8.70 -22.49 14.21
C VAL A 476 7.17 -22.59 14.19
N LYS A 477 6.48 -21.69 14.90
CA LYS A 477 5.01 -21.60 14.89
C LYS A 477 4.47 -21.23 13.51
N VAL A 478 5.12 -20.31 12.79
CA VAL A 478 4.78 -19.96 11.40
C VAL A 478 4.99 -21.15 10.45
N LYS A 479 6.13 -21.86 10.55
CA LYS A 479 6.41 -23.07 9.76
C LYS A 479 5.35 -24.14 9.99
N SER A 480 4.86 -24.26 11.23
CA SER A 480 3.81 -25.20 11.62
C SER A 480 2.38 -24.69 11.38
N ASN A 481 2.21 -23.51 10.76
CA ASN A 481 0.93 -22.85 10.51
C ASN A 481 0.08 -22.57 11.77
N MET A 482 0.72 -22.45 12.94
CA MET A 482 0.05 -22.10 14.21
C MET A 482 -0.27 -20.62 14.33
N ILE A 483 0.61 -19.77 13.78
CA ILE A 483 0.43 -18.31 13.67
C ILE A 483 0.78 -17.87 12.24
N SER A 484 0.25 -16.73 11.82
CA SER A 484 0.62 -16.09 10.56
C SER A 484 1.96 -15.37 10.66
N PHE A 485 2.60 -15.13 9.52
CA PHE A 485 3.88 -14.42 9.49
C PHE A 485 3.75 -12.96 9.98
N ASN A 486 2.61 -12.31 9.71
CA ASN A 486 2.25 -11.00 10.28
C ASN A 486 2.19 -11.04 11.81
N GLN A 487 1.59 -12.08 12.41
CA GLN A 487 1.49 -12.22 13.87
C GLN A 487 2.87 -12.37 14.51
N ALA A 488 3.75 -13.20 13.94
CA ALA A 488 5.14 -13.31 14.41
C ALA A 488 5.87 -11.96 14.38
N ARG A 489 5.72 -11.21 13.27
CA ARG A 489 6.27 -9.87 13.13
C ARG A 489 5.72 -8.90 14.17
N ASP A 490 4.40 -8.82 14.31
CA ASP A 490 3.75 -7.84 15.18
C ASP A 490 3.94 -8.14 16.67
N SER A 491 4.01 -9.41 17.07
CA SER A 491 4.42 -9.82 18.41
C SER A 491 5.80 -9.28 18.77
N TYR A 492 6.78 -9.44 17.87
CA TYR A 492 8.12 -8.92 18.07
C TYR A 492 8.14 -7.38 18.07
N ARG A 493 7.38 -6.71 17.18
CA ARG A 493 7.26 -5.25 17.17
C ARG A 493 6.76 -4.68 18.50
N GLN A 494 5.75 -5.33 19.09
CA GLN A 494 5.21 -4.95 20.40
C GLN A 494 6.25 -5.18 21.51
N ALA A 495 6.92 -6.33 21.53
CA ALA A 495 7.98 -6.62 22.49
C ALA A 495 9.15 -5.61 22.40
N LEU A 496 9.55 -5.25 21.17
CA LEU A 496 10.60 -4.28 20.90
C LEU A 496 10.22 -2.88 21.38
N ALA A 497 8.99 -2.44 21.10
CA ALA A 497 8.49 -1.14 21.56
C ALA A 497 8.42 -1.04 23.09
N LEU A 498 8.13 -2.15 23.79
CA LEU A 498 8.17 -2.19 25.25
C LEU A 498 9.59 -2.16 25.81
N ARG A 499 10.53 -2.89 25.17
CA ARG A 499 11.93 -2.96 25.62
C ARG A 499 12.69 -1.67 25.38
N ASN A 500 12.44 -1.00 24.26
CA ASN A 500 13.17 0.20 23.85
C ASN A 500 12.24 1.27 23.25
N PRO A 501 11.37 1.87 24.10
CA PRO A 501 10.31 2.79 23.67
C PRO A 501 10.83 4.10 23.08
N ARG A 502 12.11 4.44 23.31
CA ARG A 502 12.73 5.66 22.77
C ARG A 502 13.12 5.51 21.30
N GLN A 503 13.54 4.33 20.89
CA GLN A 503 13.96 4.05 19.51
C GLN A 503 12.83 3.39 18.71
N PHE A 504 11.99 2.58 19.35
CA PHE A 504 10.94 1.84 18.67
C PHE A 504 9.58 2.15 19.28
N THR A 505 8.63 2.55 18.44
CA THR A 505 7.23 2.72 18.80
C THR A 505 6.37 1.96 17.80
N PHE A 506 5.38 1.21 18.28
CA PHE A 506 4.47 0.50 17.39
C PHE A 506 3.72 1.49 16.48
N GLY A 507 3.71 1.25 15.17
CA GLY A 507 3.14 2.18 14.20
C GLY A 507 4.07 3.30 13.71
N ALA A 508 5.27 3.47 14.29
CA ALA A 508 6.23 4.49 13.86
C ALA A 508 7.24 3.96 12.83
N TYR A 509 7.89 4.88 12.09
CA TYR A 509 9.04 4.55 11.26
C TYR A 509 10.22 4.08 12.11
N CYS A 510 11.03 3.19 11.55
CA CYS A 510 12.10 2.48 12.24
C CYS A 510 13.32 2.38 11.33
N SER A 511 14.53 2.52 11.90
CA SER A 511 15.78 2.23 11.19
C SER A 511 15.95 0.72 11.03
N VAL A 512 16.24 0.25 9.81
CA VAL A 512 16.61 -1.15 9.56
C VAL A 512 17.94 -1.51 10.23
N THR A 513 18.89 -0.56 10.23
CA THR A 513 20.19 -0.75 10.88
C THR A 513 20.04 -0.97 12.38
N GLU A 514 19.25 -0.14 13.08
CA GLU A 514 19.00 -0.31 14.52
C GLU A 514 18.17 -1.56 14.82
N LEU A 515 17.19 -1.88 13.96
CA LEU A 515 16.40 -3.11 14.07
C LEU A 515 17.31 -4.36 13.99
N LEU A 516 18.26 -4.39 13.05
CA LEU A 516 19.21 -5.50 12.92
C LEU A 516 20.20 -5.55 14.09
N GLN A 517 20.59 -4.40 14.68
CA GLN A 517 21.41 -4.37 15.89
C GLN A 517 20.72 -5.02 17.08
N ASP A 518 19.40 -4.85 17.20
CA ASP A 518 18.61 -5.45 18.27
C ASP A 518 18.32 -6.93 18.02
N ILE A 519 17.82 -7.30 16.82
CA ILE A 519 17.51 -8.72 16.51
C ILE A 519 18.78 -9.58 16.59
N LEU A 520 19.89 -9.11 15.99
CA LEU A 520 21.15 -9.84 15.90
C LEU A 520 22.10 -9.50 17.06
N HIS A 521 21.54 -9.22 18.24
CA HIS A 521 22.33 -9.01 19.45
C HIS A 521 22.89 -10.34 19.97
N THR A 522 24.18 -10.34 20.31
CA THR A 522 24.92 -11.53 20.72
C THR A 522 25.13 -11.60 22.23
N ASN A 523 25.10 -12.82 22.78
CA ASN A 523 25.31 -13.08 24.21
C ASN A 523 26.71 -12.66 24.69
N THR A 524 27.70 -12.84 23.83
CA THR A 524 29.10 -12.43 24.03
C THR A 524 29.49 -11.33 23.04
N PRO A 525 30.52 -10.51 23.32
CA PRO A 525 30.99 -9.51 22.37
C PRO A 525 31.43 -10.14 21.04
N PHE A 526 30.82 -9.70 19.95
CA PHE A 526 31.15 -10.12 18.59
C PHE A 526 32.44 -9.45 18.11
N ILE A 527 32.58 -8.13 18.31
CA ILE A 527 33.81 -7.38 17.98
C ILE A 527 34.36 -6.74 19.25
N LYS A 528 35.59 -7.10 19.61
CA LYS A 528 36.36 -6.42 20.64
C LYS A 528 37.05 -5.21 20.01
N CYS A 529 36.88 -4.05 20.62
CA CYS A 529 37.54 -2.81 20.20
C CYS A 529 38.65 -2.48 21.21
N THR A 530 39.87 -2.34 20.74
CA THR A 530 41.03 -1.96 21.56
C THR A 530 41.61 -0.65 21.08
N LEU A 531 41.97 0.21 22.03
CA LEU A 531 42.71 1.44 21.77
C LEU A 531 44.09 1.28 22.38
N TRP A 532 45.14 1.61 21.61
CA TRP A 532 46.51 1.57 22.08
C TRP A 532 47.34 2.71 21.48
N CYS A 533 48.48 2.98 22.13
CA CYS A 533 49.44 4.00 21.72
C CYS A 533 50.71 3.30 21.27
N GLU A 534 51.37 3.78 20.22
CA GLU A 534 52.64 3.20 19.73
C GLU A 534 53.74 3.16 20.79
N LEU A 535 53.70 4.08 21.76
CA LEU A 535 54.61 4.11 22.92
C LEU A 535 54.08 3.33 24.13
N ASN A 536 53.09 2.46 23.96
CA ASN A 536 52.47 1.59 24.98
C ASN A 536 51.90 2.31 26.22
N HIS A 537 51.52 3.58 26.08
CA HIS A 537 50.77 4.28 27.13
C HIS A 537 49.32 3.78 27.21
N ASN A 538 48.83 3.54 28.42
CA ASN A 538 47.45 3.12 28.66
C ASN A 538 46.46 4.26 28.34
N PRO A 539 45.51 4.09 27.40
CA PRO A 539 44.50 5.10 27.16
C PRO A 539 43.54 5.23 28.34
N ARG A 540 43.02 6.44 28.59
CA ARG A 540 42.12 6.72 29.72
C ARG A 540 40.81 5.93 29.68
N ARG A 541 40.32 5.60 28.48
CA ARG A 541 39.08 4.84 28.27
C ARG A 541 39.26 3.91 27.08
N GLN A 542 38.87 2.66 27.27
CA GLN A 542 38.75 1.69 26.18
C GLN A 542 37.36 1.84 25.52
N PRO A 543 37.25 1.62 24.20
CA PRO A 543 35.95 1.61 23.52
C PRO A 543 35.08 0.45 24.03
N HIS A 544 33.76 0.61 23.96
CA HIS A 544 32.85 -0.50 24.23
C HIS A 544 32.97 -1.56 23.13
N ALA A 545 32.91 -2.83 23.52
CA ALA A 545 32.84 -3.94 22.59
C ALA A 545 31.45 -4.00 21.93
N ILE A 546 31.41 -4.43 20.68
CA ILE A 546 30.20 -4.49 19.87
C ILE A 546 29.54 -5.86 20.07
N LYS A 547 28.27 -5.87 20.46
CA LYS A 547 27.45 -7.06 20.73
C LYS A 547 26.34 -7.27 19.69
N HIS A 548 26.58 -6.87 18.45
CA HIS A 548 25.64 -7.06 17.36
C HIS A 548 26.38 -7.37 16.07
N CYS A 549 25.73 -8.06 15.13
CA CYS A 549 26.39 -8.57 13.92
C CYS A 549 26.56 -7.56 12.76
N ASN A 550 26.28 -6.27 12.98
CA ASN A 550 26.62 -5.23 12.01
C ASN A 550 28.14 -5.02 11.99
N ILE A 551 28.75 -5.17 10.81
CA ILE A 551 30.16 -4.90 10.55
C ILE A 551 30.32 -3.38 10.39
N PRO A 552 31.01 -2.67 11.30
CA PRO A 552 31.23 -1.24 11.16
C PRO A 552 32.15 -0.95 9.97
N GLU A 553 32.01 0.19 9.32
CA GLU A 553 32.99 0.66 8.34
C GLU A 553 34.24 1.17 9.08
N ILE A 554 35.37 0.51 8.87
CA ILE A 554 36.60 0.68 9.70
C ILE A 554 37.59 1.67 9.06
N ARG A 555 37.33 2.19 7.86
CA ARG A 555 38.25 3.01 7.06
C ARG A 555 37.82 4.48 6.96
N GLU A 556 38.79 5.38 6.78
CA GLU A 556 38.54 6.76 6.33
C GLU A 556 38.13 6.83 4.84
N THR A 557 38.54 5.83 4.05
CA THR A 557 38.16 5.65 2.64
C THR A 557 37.14 4.53 2.50
N LEU A 558 36.02 4.79 1.84
CA LEU A 558 34.94 3.82 1.67
C LEU A 558 35.42 2.55 0.98
N SER A 559 34.94 1.38 1.45
CA SER A 559 35.33 0.10 0.85
C SER A 559 34.66 -0.08 -0.51
N SER A 560 35.41 -0.61 -1.49
CA SER A 560 34.88 -0.81 -2.84
C SER A 560 33.99 -2.05 -2.95
N SER A 561 34.16 -3.03 -2.04
CA SER A 561 33.34 -4.24 -1.99
C SER A 561 33.09 -4.75 -0.56
N THR A 562 32.06 -5.59 -0.39
CA THR A 562 31.76 -6.25 0.89
C THR A 562 32.88 -7.21 1.36
N ALA A 563 33.55 -7.90 0.43
CA ALA A 563 34.70 -8.75 0.72
C ALA A 563 35.89 -7.90 1.16
N GLU A 564 36.14 -6.76 0.51
CA GLU A 564 37.17 -5.81 0.94
C GLU A 564 36.86 -5.28 2.35
N TRP A 565 35.62 -4.87 2.61
CA TRP A 565 35.16 -4.38 3.91
C TRP A 565 35.44 -5.42 5.01
N LEU A 566 35.13 -6.69 4.78
CA LEU A 566 35.35 -7.76 5.76
C LEU A 566 36.82 -8.18 5.91
N SER A 567 37.63 -8.01 4.86
CA SER A 567 39.02 -8.50 4.81
C SER A 567 40.02 -7.69 5.66
N VAL A 568 39.60 -6.55 6.20
CA VAL A 568 40.52 -5.55 6.76
C VAL A 568 40.47 -5.53 8.28
N ASN A 569 41.46 -6.17 8.90
CA ASN A 569 41.80 -6.04 10.33
C ASN A 569 42.78 -4.87 10.58
N SER A 570 42.92 -3.92 9.65
CA SER A 570 43.94 -2.87 9.77
C SER A 570 43.62 -1.92 10.93
N PRO A 571 44.57 -1.68 11.84
CA PRO A 571 44.41 -0.68 12.88
C PRO A 571 44.20 0.70 12.26
N THR A 572 43.16 1.42 12.68
CA THR A 572 42.84 2.76 12.15
C THR A 572 43.34 3.84 13.09
N ILE A 573 43.86 4.94 12.52
CA ILE A 573 44.20 6.15 13.26
C ILE A 573 42.92 6.72 13.89
N TRP A 574 42.95 6.92 15.20
CA TRP A 574 41.83 7.50 15.94
C TRP A 574 42.06 9.01 16.13
N SER A 575 41.00 9.80 16.01
CA SER A 575 41.07 11.27 16.05
C SER A 575 41.53 11.86 17.39
N ASN A 576 41.52 11.08 18.47
CA ASN A 576 42.03 11.50 19.77
C ASN A 576 43.52 11.16 19.93
N VAL A 577 44.26 12.04 20.59
CA VAL A 577 45.67 11.86 20.91
C VAL A 577 45.87 11.22 22.29
N CYS A 578 47.03 10.58 22.46
CA CYS A 578 47.46 10.02 23.72
C CYS A 578 47.68 11.13 24.74
N HIS A 579 46.98 11.05 25.87
CA HIS A 579 47.09 12.07 26.93
C HIS A 579 48.48 12.17 27.60
N VAL A 580 49.36 11.19 27.39
CA VAL A 580 50.72 11.16 27.97
C VAL A 580 51.73 11.73 26.97
N CYS A 581 51.82 11.17 25.77
CA CYS A 581 52.84 11.56 24.79
C CYS A 581 52.34 12.48 23.67
N GLN A 582 51.05 12.81 23.63
CA GLN A 582 50.38 13.55 22.55
C GLN A 582 50.47 12.87 21.17
N GLY A 583 50.99 11.64 21.10
CA GLY A 583 51.03 10.84 19.88
C GLY A 583 49.66 10.27 19.50
N THR A 584 49.53 9.84 18.25
CA THR A 584 48.30 9.27 17.69
C THR A 584 47.87 8.00 18.44
N LEU A 585 46.58 7.88 18.74
CA LEU A 585 46.02 6.63 19.24
C LEU A 585 45.53 5.79 18.06
N ILE A 586 45.77 4.49 18.16
CA ILE A 586 45.39 3.51 17.15
C ILE A 586 44.24 2.69 17.72
N LYS A 587 43.15 2.57 16.94
CA LYS A 587 42.02 1.72 17.27
C LYS A 587 42.04 0.47 16.41
N GLU A 588 41.89 -0.67 17.06
CA GLU A 588 41.90 -1.99 16.45
C GLU A 588 40.56 -2.69 16.74
N TYR A 589 40.06 -3.40 15.73
CA TYR A 589 38.81 -4.15 15.78
C TYR A 589 39.14 -5.63 15.59
N ASN A 590 38.64 -6.46 16.51
CA ASN A 590 38.97 -7.87 16.55
C ASN A 590 37.68 -8.70 16.66
N ILE A 591 37.36 -9.42 15.58
CA ILE A 591 36.19 -10.30 15.51
C ILE A 591 36.48 -11.57 16.34
N GLN A 592 35.64 -11.82 17.35
CA GLN A 592 35.87 -12.87 18.35
C GLN A 592 35.38 -14.25 17.89
N PHE A 593 34.32 -14.30 17.09
CA PHE A 593 33.71 -15.54 16.58
C PHE A 593 32.91 -15.26 15.31
N ALA A 594 32.49 -16.32 14.60
CA ALA A 594 31.68 -16.24 13.39
C ALA A 594 30.18 -16.49 13.72
N PRO A 595 29.33 -15.45 13.79
CA PRO A 595 27.89 -15.61 14.03
C PRO A 595 27.17 -16.09 12.76
N PRO A 596 25.98 -16.73 12.86
CA PRO A 596 25.23 -17.17 11.68
C PRO A 596 24.92 -16.07 10.66
N PHE A 597 24.66 -14.84 11.10
CA PHE A 597 24.33 -13.71 10.25
C PHE A 597 25.39 -12.63 10.42
N ILE A 598 25.76 -11.98 9.32
CA ILE A 598 26.54 -10.73 9.34
C ILE A 598 25.85 -9.69 8.45
N VAL A 599 25.93 -8.43 8.87
CA VAL A 599 25.25 -7.31 8.21
C VAL A 599 26.23 -6.22 7.85
N PHE A 600 26.15 -5.71 6.62
CA PHE A 600 26.87 -4.52 6.18
C PHE A 600 25.89 -3.34 6.09
N PRO A 601 25.97 -2.34 6.99
CA PRO A 601 25.12 -1.15 6.96
C PRO A 601 25.67 -0.14 5.94
N CYS A 602 25.10 -0.14 4.74
CA CYS A 602 25.61 0.55 3.55
C CYS A 602 24.97 1.93 3.31
N GLU A 603 24.27 2.50 4.30
CA GLU A 603 23.53 3.77 4.16
C GLU A 603 24.40 4.96 3.73
N SER A 604 25.72 4.88 3.96
CA SER A 604 26.70 5.93 3.68
C SER A 604 27.67 5.60 2.54
N THR A 605 27.53 4.45 1.86
CA THR A 605 28.45 3.99 0.81
C THR A 605 27.81 4.14 -0.59
N PRO A 606 28.22 5.14 -1.41
CA PRO A 606 27.75 5.23 -2.79
C PRO A 606 28.45 4.15 -3.65
N GLU A 607 27.65 3.33 -4.33
CA GLU A 607 28.09 2.34 -5.33
C GLU A 607 29.13 1.31 -4.83
N MET A 608 28.69 0.40 -3.94
CA MET A 608 29.53 -0.69 -3.42
C MET A 608 29.34 -1.98 -4.23
N HIS A 609 30.42 -2.69 -4.53
CA HIS A 609 30.33 -4.04 -5.10
C HIS A 609 29.89 -5.04 -4.02
N ILE A 610 28.71 -5.64 -4.20
CA ILE A 610 28.18 -6.64 -3.27
C ILE A 610 28.61 -8.02 -3.75
N ASP A 611 29.56 -8.62 -3.04
CA ASP A 611 30.10 -9.94 -3.37
C ASP A 611 29.09 -11.02 -3.02
N GLU A 612 28.90 -12.02 -3.87
CA GLU A 612 27.98 -13.12 -3.55
C GLU A 612 28.44 -13.93 -2.33
N ASN A 613 29.77 -14.04 -2.17
CA ASN A 613 30.38 -14.73 -1.04
C ASN A 613 31.48 -13.86 -0.43
N VAL A 614 31.50 -13.80 0.89
CA VAL A 614 32.56 -13.14 1.66
C VAL A 614 33.22 -14.13 2.61
N VAL A 615 34.46 -13.85 2.98
CA VAL A 615 35.28 -14.74 3.80
C VAL A 615 35.72 -14.01 5.06
N MET A 616 35.31 -14.52 6.22
CA MET A 616 35.75 -14.04 7.53
C MET A 616 36.93 -14.89 8.00
N LYS A 617 38.02 -14.24 8.44
CA LYS A 617 39.17 -14.89 9.05
C LYS A 617 39.27 -14.45 10.50
N LEU A 618 39.22 -15.41 11.42
CA LEU A 618 39.46 -15.14 12.84
C LEU A 618 40.97 -15.15 13.12
N ASP A 619 41.37 -14.49 14.21
CA ASP A 619 42.77 -14.46 14.68
C ASP A 619 43.35 -15.84 14.98
N SER A 620 42.49 -16.82 15.28
CA SER A 620 42.88 -18.23 15.42
C SER A 620 43.39 -18.85 14.11
N GLY A 621 43.25 -18.15 12.98
CA GLY A 621 43.52 -18.66 11.63
C GLY A 621 42.34 -19.43 11.02
N THR A 622 41.23 -19.59 11.75
CA THR A 622 40.03 -20.27 11.25
C THR A 622 39.32 -19.39 10.22
N VAL A 623 38.87 -20.01 9.13
CA VAL A 623 38.26 -19.32 7.98
C VAL A 623 36.80 -19.75 7.85
N TYR A 624 35.90 -18.78 7.79
CA TYR A 624 34.46 -18.98 7.62
C TYR A 624 33.98 -18.31 6.33
N ARG A 625 33.09 -18.99 5.60
CA ARG A 625 32.48 -18.47 4.38
C ARG A 625 31.05 -18.03 4.66
N TYR A 626 30.66 -16.92 4.07
CA TYR A 626 29.32 -16.36 4.15
C TYR A 626 28.77 -16.15 2.75
N THR A 627 27.49 -16.43 2.57
CA THR A 627 26.76 -16.29 1.29
C THR A 627 25.67 -15.24 1.41
N LEU A 628 25.53 -14.43 0.37
CA LEU A 628 24.55 -13.35 0.30
C LEU A 628 23.12 -13.90 0.33
N LYS A 629 22.27 -13.37 1.22
CA LYS A 629 20.86 -13.78 1.35
C LYS A 629 19.84 -12.66 1.27
N GLY A 630 20.26 -11.44 1.56
CA GLY A 630 19.35 -10.32 1.62
C GLY A 630 20.01 -9.02 1.22
N VAL A 631 19.30 -8.24 0.42
CA VAL A 631 19.66 -6.84 0.15
C VAL A 631 18.45 -5.97 0.45
N ILE A 632 18.62 -4.98 1.33
CA ILE A 632 17.56 -4.07 1.76
C ILE A 632 17.84 -2.69 1.21
N TYR A 633 16.80 -2.06 0.67
CA TYR A 633 16.84 -0.76 0.03
C TYR A 633 15.83 0.16 0.69
N TYR A 634 16.17 1.44 0.80
CA TYR A 634 15.27 2.48 1.26
C TYR A 634 14.89 3.39 0.10
N SER A 635 13.59 3.67 -0.05
CA SER A 635 13.11 4.69 -0.96
C SER A 635 12.76 5.96 -0.18
N PRO A 636 13.56 7.03 -0.25
CA PRO A 636 13.20 8.32 0.36
C PRO A 636 11.89 8.88 -0.20
N PHE A 637 11.59 8.55 -1.47
CA PHE A 637 10.37 8.96 -2.15
C PHE A 637 9.13 8.23 -1.61
N ARG A 638 9.20 6.90 -1.42
CA ARG A 638 8.07 6.12 -0.89
C ARG A 638 8.03 6.11 0.64
N GLN A 639 9.08 6.58 1.30
CA GLN A 639 9.34 6.40 2.73
C GLN A 639 9.15 4.93 3.15
N HIS A 640 9.71 4.02 2.35
CA HIS A 640 9.39 2.61 2.42
C HIS A 640 10.62 1.75 2.11
N PHE A 641 10.77 0.65 2.84
CA PHE A 641 11.83 -0.33 2.60
C PHE A 641 11.38 -1.41 1.62
N ILE A 642 12.30 -1.81 0.74
CA ILE A 642 12.14 -2.91 -0.20
C ILE A 642 13.29 -3.89 0.06
N SER A 643 13.05 -5.19 -0.05
CA SER A 643 14.10 -6.19 0.04
C SER A 643 14.14 -7.09 -1.19
N ARG A 644 15.35 -7.58 -1.47
CA ARG A 644 15.59 -8.74 -2.33
C ARG A 644 16.06 -9.88 -1.47
N ILE A 645 15.35 -11.00 -1.54
CA ILE A 645 15.61 -12.23 -0.82
C ILE A 645 16.22 -13.22 -1.81
N ILE A 646 17.38 -13.77 -1.48
CA ILE A 646 18.14 -14.66 -2.36
C ILE A 646 18.04 -16.08 -1.82
N SER A 647 17.53 -17.00 -2.63
CA SER A 647 17.40 -18.40 -2.25
C SER A 647 18.75 -19.12 -2.27
N SER A 648 18.80 -20.33 -1.70
CA SER A 648 19.95 -21.25 -1.82
C SER A 648 20.31 -21.62 -3.26
N GLN A 649 19.37 -21.47 -4.21
CA GLN A 649 19.57 -21.72 -5.64
C GLN A 649 19.99 -20.46 -6.42
N GLY A 650 20.18 -19.33 -5.73
CA GLY A 650 20.52 -18.05 -6.36
C GLY A 650 19.33 -17.35 -7.04
N LEU A 651 18.09 -17.80 -6.78
CA LEU A 651 16.89 -17.11 -7.27
C LEU A 651 16.61 -15.88 -6.40
N VAL A 652 16.27 -14.78 -7.04
CA VAL A 652 16.04 -13.50 -6.38
C VAL A 652 14.54 -13.19 -6.31
N TYR A 653 14.05 -12.93 -5.11
CA TYR A 653 12.66 -12.55 -4.86
C TYR A 653 12.59 -11.14 -4.30
N GLN A 654 11.86 -10.26 -4.97
CA GLN A 654 11.58 -8.92 -4.48
C GLN A 654 10.41 -8.95 -3.49
N HIS A 655 10.52 -8.25 -2.35
CA HIS A 655 9.44 -8.09 -1.40
C HIS A 655 9.38 -6.67 -0.86
N ASP A 656 8.19 -6.09 -0.83
CA ASP A 656 7.94 -4.76 -0.25
C ASP A 656 6.74 -4.76 0.71
N GLY A 657 6.14 -5.92 0.98
CA GLY A 657 4.92 -6.06 1.78
C GLY A 657 3.65 -5.39 1.23
N MET A 658 3.73 -4.53 0.20
CA MET A 658 2.60 -3.79 -0.37
C MET A 658 2.08 -4.43 -1.65
N ALA A 659 2.99 -4.86 -2.52
CA ALA A 659 2.69 -5.47 -3.80
C ALA A 659 2.35 -6.97 -3.65
N ASN A 660 1.81 -7.56 -4.71
CA ASN A 660 1.55 -9.00 -4.83
C ASN A 660 0.82 -9.66 -3.64
N ARG A 661 -0.04 -8.90 -2.93
CA ARG A 661 -0.76 -9.39 -1.74
C ARG A 661 0.22 -9.99 -0.69
N GLY A 662 1.36 -9.34 -0.49
CA GLY A 662 2.37 -9.74 0.49
C GLY A 662 3.27 -10.91 0.08
N ASP A 663 3.16 -11.41 -1.16
CA ASP A 663 4.03 -12.46 -1.70
C ASP A 663 5.33 -11.86 -2.26
N PRO A 664 6.50 -12.44 -1.93
CA PRO A 664 7.73 -12.14 -2.65
C PRO A 664 7.60 -12.49 -4.15
N ALA A 665 7.93 -11.54 -5.02
CA ALA A 665 7.86 -11.67 -6.46
C ALA A 665 9.19 -12.19 -7.01
N LEU A 666 9.18 -13.26 -7.82
CA LEU A 666 10.39 -13.71 -8.50
C LEU A 666 10.87 -12.64 -9.51
N GLU A 667 12.09 -12.17 -9.38
CA GLU A 667 12.74 -11.31 -10.38
C GLU A 667 13.42 -12.17 -11.45
N CYS A 668 13.16 -11.86 -12.73
CA CYS A 668 13.79 -12.55 -13.85
C CYS A 668 15.24 -12.07 -14.01
N GLY A 669 16.21 -12.92 -13.67
CA GLY A 669 17.64 -12.64 -13.87
C GLY A 669 18.53 -13.58 -13.06
N SER A 670 19.81 -13.67 -13.41
CA SER A 670 20.84 -14.27 -12.55
C SER A 670 21.37 -13.20 -11.60
N LEU A 671 21.63 -13.57 -10.35
CA LEU A 671 22.23 -12.70 -9.33
C LEU A 671 23.46 -11.94 -9.85
N HIS A 672 24.29 -12.61 -10.67
CA HIS A 672 25.51 -12.03 -11.25
C HIS A 672 25.28 -10.84 -12.18
N ASN A 673 24.11 -10.74 -12.82
CA ASN A 673 23.80 -9.68 -13.80
C ASN A 673 22.86 -8.60 -13.21
N MET A 674 22.54 -8.69 -11.93
CA MET A 674 21.60 -7.79 -11.27
C MET A 674 22.33 -6.63 -10.59
N ASN A 675 21.85 -5.41 -10.78
CA ASN A 675 22.34 -4.27 -10.00
C ASN A 675 21.79 -4.38 -8.56
N LEU A 676 22.69 -4.65 -7.60
CA LEU A 676 22.38 -4.78 -6.18
C LEU A 676 22.48 -3.47 -5.38
N ASN A 677 22.92 -2.37 -5.99
CA ASN A 677 22.98 -1.05 -5.33
C ASN A 677 21.65 -0.30 -5.39
N THR A 678 20.78 -0.67 -6.33
CA THR A 678 19.47 -0.02 -6.51
C THR A 678 18.37 -1.04 -6.82
N CYS A 679 17.18 -0.82 -6.29
CA CYS A 679 15.99 -1.60 -6.61
C CYS A 679 14.76 -0.66 -6.71
N GLN A 680 14.10 -0.60 -7.87
CA GLN A 680 12.94 0.28 -8.11
C GLN A 680 13.13 1.76 -7.68
N GLY A 681 14.32 2.32 -7.88
CA GLY A 681 14.66 3.69 -7.46
C GLY A 681 14.87 3.87 -5.95
N ALA A 682 14.88 2.78 -5.17
CA ALA A 682 15.37 2.73 -3.81
C ALA A 682 16.89 2.46 -3.80
N THR A 683 17.60 3.08 -2.86
CA THR A 683 19.05 2.95 -2.70
C THR A 683 19.38 1.92 -1.64
N LEU A 684 20.51 1.24 -1.82
CA LEU A 684 21.03 0.27 -0.86
C LEU A 684 21.08 0.85 0.56
N THR A 685 20.66 0.05 1.54
CA THR A 685 20.68 0.38 2.97
C THR A 685 21.47 -0.65 3.74
N CYS A 686 21.15 -1.94 3.58
CA CYS A 686 21.83 -3.02 4.30
C CYS A 686 22.00 -4.24 3.40
N VAL A 687 23.09 -4.97 3.60
CA VAL A 687 23.32 -6.28 2.99
C VAL A 687 23.43 -7.32 4.11
N ILE A 688 22.76 -8.46 3.95
CA ILE A 688 22.72 -9.54 4.94
C ILE A 688 23.28 -10.82 4.31
N TYR A 689 24.27 -11.40 4.99
CA TYR A 689 24.85 -12.68 4.65
C TYR A 689 24.55 -13.72 5.73
N ILE A 690 24.49 -14.98 5.32
CA ILE A 690 24.44 -16.13 6.22
C ILE A 690 25.72 -16.95 6.13
N LEU A 691 26.14 -17.55 7.23
CA LEU A 691 27.21 -18.52 7.28
C LEU A 691 26.88 -19.69 6.34
N SER A 692 27.80 -20.05 5.45
CA SER A 692 27.63 -21.22 4.58
C SER A 692 27.79 -22.49 5.43
N ALA A 693 26.84 -23.41 5.31
CA ALA A 693 26.90 -24.73 5.94
C ALA A 693 28.05 -25.60 5.41
#